data_AF-A0A1G9DPM0-F1
#
_entry.id   AF-A0A1G9DPM0-F1
#
_cell.length_a   1.000
_cell.length_b   1.000
_cell.length_c   1.000
_cell.angle_alpha   90.00
_cell.angle_beta   90.00
_cell.angle_gamma   90.00
#
_symmetry.space_group_name_H-M   'P 1'
#
loop_
_entity.id
_entity.type
_entity.pdbx_description
1 polymer ?
#
loop_
_entity_poly.entity_id
_entity_poly.type
_entity_poly.pdbx_seq_one_letter_code
_entity_poly.pdbx_strand_id
1 'polypeptide(L)'
;MKQKKLLSLGVTFLLALSQLFAQKQSATLTLKSGDWFETGIQITSVAHTFDYNFNVRYELSNKMPNGNLVFKVSFERMQLKYADAKNIWFGYDSYYPPYLENRKKKLTKQIYEITADSHGKISKLKSLSTAQKINFSLISVKTRSSGPKAEFTPDSLFPTAHLKQISETIISSLLVGKDLAKTLALSNSTGGDKITSAVLKLASFKLPKNALIKGNIANLPKIDSLYEINHELFRFNKDGSFSANVLVGLNSRSRWIFGQFDEYKTFSILLEPLDTLIVKADALNFDNSLSFAGNAAAKASLSKDLVSVFNHQWVNESNYRSKSLKEFLSFQKQGQNEFDGILNKYADRVSSEILNYCRTDFKYVQAGTKLMYLSHYRNDIKPNTSFDEFPKGFFLSIDTLPVAMSGLEGGLYYGAYLRWLLSYKQTKLGMINANQYGFFADYATAMASFDGYPLYFSIYESLRKELHKSEVESTERLKNYYEDFINNCGDTTFTNRVKEEWTQARLWFPGNPSPVKKLLLQDGSTLDLAKFKGKPLVLIVNYNNPDVLKSYIDLIKKQNRSQAHFVIAQSLASAEKSTIDQQLRDLPNVTYVELAKDLSKQNNINLYYQQTKVFTFTPDFKVISSYLIDEYPNIEKVIKEPIVDHQAIQELIKNAIDSGVMTKEQKASLLKTIGWSICSALLTAVVIFSVYRARIAGLKKKTLLKNKIKDLEIKAIRSQMNPHFMFNALNSIQSLINNNQYKEANVYLEKFSLLMRRVLNNSEKTFVTLSDELDAITLYCELEQLRFNFKFEIEVSPQVNTQLMEIPGMIIQPLVENSILHGLAQKGDTGRLVIHISCDQRYLKIVIKDNGTGLKENIVNGNKSFGLKLVRERLILLNAGTSVGELHLSSNLGENENGVTAVLTIPID
;
A
#
# COMPACT_ATOMS: atom_id res chain seq x y z
N MET A 1 -7.74 -69.28 31.23
CA MET A 1 -6.81 -68.57 30.29
C MET A 1 -7.46 -67.96 29.03
N LYS A 2 -8.70 -68.27 28.63
CA LYS A 2 -9.27 -67.80 27.34
C LYS A 2 -10.00 -66.43 27.37
N GLN A 3 -10.52 -65.96 28.50
CA GLN A 3 -11.25 -64.67 28.55
C GLN A 3 -10.36 -63.42 28.62
N LYS A 4 -9.21 -63.46 29.31
CA LYS A 4 -8.27 -62.31 29.37
C LYS A 4 -7.61 -62.00 28.02
N LYS A 5 -7.34 -63.04 27.20
CA LYS A 5 -6.82 -62.84 25.84
C LYS A 5 -7.88 -62.26 24.89
N LEU A 6 -9.16 -62.63 25.04
CA LEU A 6 -10.26 -62.06 24.24
C LEU A 6 -10.52 -60.58 24.58
N LEU A 7 -10.47 -60.20 25.87
CA LEU A 7 -10.60 -58.80 26.28
C LEU A 7 -9.39 -57.97 25.85
N SER A 8 -8.17 -58.51 25.94
CA SER A 8 -6.98 -57.81 25.43
C SER A 8 -7.04 -57.68 23.91
N LEU A 9 -7.49 -58.71 23.17
CA LEU A 9 -7.68 -58.60 21.72
C LEU A 9 -8.76 -57.58 21.38
N GLY A 10 -9.87 -57.55 22.10
CA GLY A 10 -10.95 -56.57 21.90
C GLY A 10 -10.52 -55.13 22.15
N VAL A 11 -9.70 -54.89 23.19
CA VAL A 11 -9.14 -53.55 23.48
C VAL A 11 -8.07 -53.16 22.48
N THR A 12 -7.20 -54.08 22.05
CA THR A 12 -6.22 -53.80 20.98
C THR A 12 -6.90 -53.61 19.62
N PHE A 13 -7.99 -54.33 19.34
CA PHE A 13 -8.79 -54.15 18.12
C PHE A 13 -9.60 -52.85 18.15
N LEU A 14 -10.09 -52.40 19.32
CA LEU A 14 -10.74 -51.10 19.51
C LEU A 14 -9.75 -49.91 19.44
N LEU A 15 -8.51 -50.10 19.91
CA LEU A 15 -7.42 -49.13 19.76
C LEU A 15 -6.85 -49.10 18.33
N ALA A 16 -6.83 -50.24 17.64
CA ALA A 16 -6.49 -50.31 16.22
C ALA A 16 -7.63 -49.76 15.35
N LEU A 17 -8.89 -49.97 15.72
CA LEU A 17 -10.07 -49.38 15.07
C LEU A 17 -10.10 -47.86 15.28
N SER A 18 -9.72 -47.32 16.44
CA SER A 18 -9.63 -45.87 16.61
C SER A 18 -8.50 -45.23 15.77
N GLN A 19 -7.41 -45.96 15.49
CA GLN A 19 -6.40 -45.56 14.51
C GLN A 19 -6.90 -45.70 13.06
N LEU A 20 -7.70 -46.73 12.75
CA LEU A 20 -8.35 -46.92 11.43
C LEU A 20 -9.50 -45.92 11.16
N PHE A 21 -10.17 -45.40 12.20
CA PHE A 21 -11.23 -44.38 12.08
C PHE A 21 -10.70 -42.95 12.15
N ALA A 22 -9.45 -42.72 12.56
CA ALA A 22 -8.79 -41.41 12.48
C ALA A 22 -8.30 -41.06 11.05
N GLN A 23 -8.31 -42.02 10.13
CA GLN A 23 -7.64 -41.87 8.84
C GLN A 23 -8.42 -42.49 7.67
N LYS A 24 -9.63 -41.99 7.40
CA LYS A 24 -10.24 -42.15 6.08
C LYS A 24 -11.29 -41.09 5.79
N GLN A 25 -10.82 -39.93 5.31
CA GLN A 25 -11.65 -39.03 4.51
C GLN A 25 -10.76 -38.23 3.54
N SER A 26 -10.11 -38.91 2.60
CA SER A 26 -9.47 -38.24 1.46
C SER A 26 -10.54 -37.91 0.42
N ALA A 27 -11.37 -36.90 0.70
CA ALA A 27 -11.95 -36.13 -0.39
C ALA A 27 -10.76 -35.37 -1.01
N THR A 28 -10.40 -35.70 -2.25
CA THR A 28 -9.36 -35.00 -3.01
C THR A 28 -9.70 -33.51 -3.01
N LEU A 29 -8.84 -32.70 -2.38
CA LEU A 29 -9.15 -31.30 -2.12
C LEU A 29 -9.07 -30.51 -3.43
N THR A 30 -10.20 -29.92 -3.86
CA THR A 30 -10.29 -29.19 -5.13
C THR A 30 -9.95 -27.72 -4.92
N LEU A 31 -8.65 -27.40 -4.97
CA LEU A 31 -8.17 -26.01 -4.91
C LEU A 31 -8.65 -25.21 -6.13
N LYS A 32 -8.92 -23.92 -5.97
CA LYS A 32 -9.23 -22.95 -7.04
C LYS A 32 -8.18 -21.85 -7.09
N SER A 33 -8.07 -21.15 -8.22
CA SER A 33 -7.18 -20.00 -8.32
C SER A 33 -7.55 -18.96 -7.26
N GLY A 34 -6.57 -18.47 -6.51
CA GLY A 34 -6.75 -17.58 -5.36
C GLY A 34 -6.93 -18.29 -4.02
N ASP A 35 -7.13 -19.61 -4.00
CA ASP A 35 -7.11 -20.37 -2.75
C ASP A 35 -5.74 -20.33 -2.10
N TRP A 36 -5.68 -20.11 -0.80
CA TRP A 36 -4.43 -20.05 -0.06
C TRP A 36 -4.50 -20.79 1.26
N PHE A 37 -3.34 -21.20 1.75
CA PHE A 37 -3.16 -21.71 3.10
C PHE A 37 -1.85 -21.20 3.71
N GLU A 38 -1.78 -21.09 5.04
CA GLU A 38 -0.56 -20.79 5.77
C GLU A 38 -0.09 -22.00 6.56
N THR A 39 1.21 -22.18 6.62
CA THR A 39 1.88 -23.20 7.42
C THR A 39 2.90 -22.56 8.35
N GLY A 40 2.92 -23.01 9.59
CA GLY A 40 4.05 -22.81 10.49
C GLY A 40 5.11 -23.86 10.23
N ILE A 41 6.33 -23.43 9.99
CA ILE A 41 7.50 -24.29 9.83
C ILE A 41 8.47 -23.96 10.95
N GLN A 42 8.79 -24.95 11.77
CA GLN A 42 9.81 -24.84 12.80
C GLN A 42 11.02 -25.66 12.39
N ILE A 43 12.20 -25.04 12.40
CA ILE A 43 13.48 -25.68 12.14
C ILE A 43 14.34 -25.56 13.39
N THR A 44 14.70 -26.70 13.97
CA THR A 44 15.53 -26.76 15.18
C THR A 44 16.87 -27.42 14.86
N SER A 45 17.96 -26.80 15.34
CA SER A 45 19.32 -27.38 15.21
C SER A 45 19.61 -28.37 16.33
N VAL A 46 20.36 -29.45 16.02
CA VAL A 46 20.76 -30.50 17.00
C VAL A 46 21.61 -29.94 18.14
N ALA A 47 22.38 -28.87 17.89
CA ALA A 47 23.17 -28.18 18.90
C ALA A 47 22.38 -27.16 19.74
N HIS A 48 21.07 -26.98 19.49
CA HIS A 48 20.21 -25.95 20.08
C HIS A 48 20.76 -24.51 19.98
N THR A 49 21.70 -24.24 19.07
CA THR A 49 22.27 -22.89 18.89
C THR A 49 21.34 -21.98 18.08
N PHE A 50 20.44 -22.56 17.27
CA PHE A 50 19.45 -21.83 16.49
C PHE A 50 18.08 -22.51 16.49
N ASP A 51 17.04 -21.69 16.58
CA ASP A 51 15.63 -22.06 16.38
C ASP A 51 14.98 -21.07 15.42
N TYR A 52 14.40 -21.58 14.34
CA TYR A 52 13.71 -20.76 13.35
C TYR A 52 12.24 -21.13 13.29
N ASN A 53 11.37 -20.13 13.32
CA ASN A 53 9.94 -20.31 13.10
C ASN A 53 9.49 -19.41 11.95
N PHE A 54 8.86 -20.00 10.94
CA PHE A 54 8.36 -19.31 9.77
C PHE A 54 6.86 -19.51 9.65
N ASN A 55 6.11 -18.45 9.38
CA ASN A 55 4.78 -18.57 8.79
C ASN A 55 4.92 -18.37 7.29
N VAL A 56 4.59 -19.40 6.52
CA VAL A 56 4.71 -19.40 5.06
C VAL A 56 3.32 -19.58 4.45
N ARG A 57 2.93 -18.68 3.57
CA ARG A 57 1.68 -18.73 2.82
C ARG A 57 1.92 -19.35 1.46
N TYR A 58 1.06 -20.27 1.06
CA TYR A 58 0.99 -20.86 -0.27
C TYR A 58 -0.34 -20.44 -0.89
N GLU A 59 -0.30 -19.74 -2.02
CA GLU A 59 -1.46 -19.25 -2.76
C GLU A 59 -1.46 -19.87 -4.16
N LEU A 60 -2.52 -20.60 -4.51
CA LEU A 60 -2.66 -21.18 -5.84
C LEU A 60 -2.88 -20.06 -6.85
N SER A 61 -1.86 -19.76 -7.65
CA SER A 61 -1.88 -18.68 -8.63
C SER A 61 -2.47 -19.10 -9.97
N ASN A 62 -2.21 -20.34 -10.40
CA ASN A 62 -2.72 -20.86 -11.66
C ASN A 62 -2.79 -22.40 -11.67
N LYS A 63 -3.66 -22.95 -12.51
CA LYS A 63 -3.65 -24.37 -12.90
C LYS A 63 -3.27 -24.48 -14.38
N MET A 64 -2.19 -25.18 -14.66
CA MET A 64 -1.73 -25.39 -16.04
C MET A 64 -2.63 -26.42 -16.76
N PRO A 65 -2.72 -26.34 -18.10
CA PRO A 65 -3.52 -27.29 -18.89
C PRO A 65 -3.12 -28.77 -18.70
N ASN A 66 -1.86 -29.03 -18.32
CA ASN A 66 -1.34 -30.36 -18.04
C ASN A 66 -1.67 -30.89 -16.63
N GLY A 67 -2.47 -30.15 -15.84
CA GLY A 67 -2.84 -30.51 -14.47
C GLY A 67 -1.88 -30.04 -13.38
N ASN A 68 -0.75 -29.41 -13.74
CA ASN A 68 0.19 -28.87 -12.75
C ASN A 68 -0.39 -27.65 -12.04
N LEU A 69 -0.06 -27.52 -10.76
CA LEU A 69 -0.50 -26.44 -9.88
C LEU A 69 0.66 -25.46 -9.65
N VAL A 70 0.41 -24.18 -9.87
CA VAL A 70 1.40 -23.11 -9.67
C VAL A 70 1.05 -22.36 -8.40
N PHE A 71 1.90 -22.48 -7.38
CA PHE A 71 1.77 -21.79 -6.11
C PHE A 71 2.72 -20.60 -6.04
N LYS A 72 2.19 -19.47 -5.58
CA LYS A 72 2.99 -18.37 -5.04
C LYS A 72 3.19 -18.61 -3.56
N VAL A 73 4.45 -18.63 -3.13
CA VAL A 73 4.84 -18.93 -1.76
C VAL A 73 5.47 -17.70 -1.13
N SER A 74 4.86 -17.13 -0.10
CA SER A 74 5.35 -15.93 0.59
C SER A 74 5.68 -16.20 2.04
N PHE A 75 6.82 -15.65 2.50
CA PHE A 75 7.21 -15.66 3.90
C PHE A 75 6.47 -14.52 4.62
N GLU A 76 5.44 -14.88 5.37
CA GLU A 76 4.57 -13.93 6.07
C GLU A 76 5.21 -13.44 7.35
N ARG A 77 5.75 -14.35 8.17
CA ARG A 77 6.45 -14.03 9.43
C ARG A 77 7.71 -14.87 9.55
N MET A 78 8.79 -14.27 10.02
CA MET A 78 10.05 -14.96 10.31
C MET A 78 10.45 -14.65 11.74
N GLN A 79 10.76 -15.68 12.50
CA GLN A 79 11.17 -15.58 13.88
C GLN A 79 12.43 -16.40 14.07
N LEU A 80 13.42 -15.75 14.68
CA LEU A 80 14.73 -16.33 14.85
C LEU A 80 15.12 -16.26 16.31
N LYS A 81 15.63 -17.37 16.83
CA LYS A 81 16.35 -17.43 18.08
C LYS A 81 17.76 -17.90 17.82
N TYR A 82 18.72 -17.22 18.41
CA TYR A 82 20.12 -17.57 18.35
C TYR A 82 20.72 -17.53 19.76
N ALA A 83 21.43 -18.58 20.16
CA ALA A 83 22.23 -18.57 21.38
C ALA A 83 23.71 -18.34 21.01
N ASP A 84 24.35 -17.32 21.57
CA ASP A 84 25.79 -17.17 21.44
C ASP A 84 26.57 -18.21 22.28
N ALA A 85 27.89 -18.19 22.17
CA ALA A 85 28.78 -19.08 22.94
C ALA A 85 28.66 -18.93 24.47
N LYS A 86 28.06 -17.85 24.97
CA LYS A 86 27.77 -17.61 26.39
C LYS A 86 26.34 -18.01 26.78
N ASN A 87 25.62 -18.69 25.89
CA ASN A 87 24.21 -19.08 26.04
C ASN A 87 23.28 -17.86 26.27
N ILE A 88 23.67 -16.71 25.71
CA ILE A 88 22.82 -15.53 25.64
C ILE A 88 21.95 -15.67 24.40
N TRP A 89 20.64 -15.68 24.62
CA TRP A 89 19.65 -15.81 23.56
C TRP A 89 19.32 -14.45 22.96
N PHE A 90 19.33 -14.39 21.64
CA PHE A 90 18.95 -13.27 20.80
C PHE A 90 17.68 -13.63 20.03
N GLY A 91 16.75 -12.69 19.93
CA GLY A 91 15.46 -12.90 19.26
C GLY A 91 15.23 -11.90 18.14
N TYR A 92 14.60 -12.34 17.05
CA TYR A 92 14.03 -11.48 16.02
C TYR A 92 12.63 -11.96 15.64
N ASP A 93 11.76 -11.00 15.28
CA ASP A 93 10.45 -11.25 14.72
C ASP A 93 10.14 -10.22 13.62
N SER A 94 9.85 -10.69 12.41
CA SER A 94 9.64 -9.81 11.26
C SER A 94 8.38 -8.96 11.35
N TYR A 95 7.47 -9.26 12.29
CA TYR A 95 6.31 -8.39 12.56
C TYR A 95 6.68 -7.15 13.37
N TYR A 96 7.81 -7.19 14.08
CA TYR A 96 8.25 -6.13 14.99
C TYR A 96 9.67 -5.69 14.62
N PRO A 97 9.87 -5.04 13.46
CA PRO A 97 11.19 -4.57 13.05
C PRO A 97 11.75 -3.54 14.05
N PRO A 98 13.08 -3.31 14.12
CA PRO A 98 13.64 -2.28 14.97
C PRO A 98 13.01 -0.91 14.69
N TYR A 99 12.52 -0.26 15.75
CA TYR A 99 11.76 0.99 15.68
C TYR A 99 12.76 2.16 15.51
N LEU A 100 13.13 2.46 14.27
CA LEU A 100 14.01 3.59 13.95
C LEU A 100 13.17 4.73 13.40
N GLU A 101 13.12 5.84 14.14
CA GLU A 101 12.63 7.14 13.67
C GLU A 101 13.21 7.41 12.25
N ASN A 102 12.37 7.62 11.23
CA ASN A 102 12.70 7.97 9.84
C ASN A 102 13.04 6.86 8.79
N ARG A 103 12.26 5.79 8.62
CA ARG A 103 12.40 4.93 7.40
C ARG A 103 11.10 4.60 6.67
N LYS A 104 10.90 5.25 5.51
CA LYS A 104 9.83 5.01 4.52
C LYS A 104 9.95 3.68 3.74
N LYS A 105 10.68 2.67 4.22
CA LYS A 105 10.88 1.41 3.48
C LYS A 105 10.02 0.29 4.05
N LYS A 106 8.97 -0.06 3.32
CA LYS A 106 8.13 -1.22 3.57
C LYS A 106 8.97 -2.49 3.57
N LEU A 107 8.83 -3.34 4.59
CA LEU A 107 9.44 -4.67 4.58
C LEU A 107 9.00 -5.43 3.32
N THR A 108 9.95 -5.90 2.54
CA THR A 108 9.69 -6.71 1.34
C THR A 108 9.65 -8.18 1.76
N LYS A 109 8.50 -8.85 1.55
CA LYS A 109 8.36 -10.28 1.79
C LYS A 109 9.16 -11.05 0.75
N GLN A 110 9.79 -12.16 1.16
CA GLN A 110 10.36 -13.07 0.18
C GLN A 110 9.24 -13.89 -0.46
N ILE A 111 9.26 -13.96 -1.79
CA ILE A 111 8.23 -14.61 -2.60
C ILE A 111 8.89 -15.57 -3.58
N TYR A 112 8.37 -16.78 -3.64
CA TYR A 112 8.72 -17.81 -4.60
C TYR A 112 7.52 -18.22 -5.44
N GLU A 113 7.79 -18.78 -6.61
CA GLU A 113 6.85 -19.49 -7.45
C GLU A 113 7.27 -20.96 -7.49
N ILE A 114 6.34 -21.85 -7.15
CA ILE A 114 6.55 -23.30 -7.13
C ILE A 114 5.54 -23.94 -8.09
N THR A 115 6.01 -24.82 -8.97
CA THR A 115 5.14 -25.66 -9.81
C THR A 115 5.17 -27.09 -9.29
N ALA A 116 4.02 -27.57 -8.84
CA ALA A 116 3.81 -28.93 -8.36
C ALA A 116 2.95 -29.73 -9.35
N ASP A 117 3.21 -31.03 -9.48
CA ASP A 117 2.34 -31.94 -10.22
C ASP A 117 1.09 -32.35 -9.41
N SER A 118 0.23 -33.21 -9.99
CA SER A 118 -0.98 -33.71 -9.34
C SER A 118 -0.75 -34.54 -8.07
N HIS A 119 0.49 -34.96 -7.81
CA HIS A 119 0.88 -35.73 -6.63
C HIS A 119 1.67 -34.87 -5.62
N GLY A 120 1.85 -33.57 -5.89
CA GLY A 120 2.56 -32.63 -5.05
C GLY A 120 4.09 -32.63 -5.22
N LYS A 121 4.63 -33.30 -6.24
CA LYS A 121 6.08 -33.28 -6.53
C LYS A 121 6.45 -31.98 -7.23
N ILE A 122 7.54 -31.34 -6.81
CA ILE A 122 7.94 -30.03 -7.33
C ILE A 122 8.85 -30.19 -8.54
N SER A 123 8.35 -29.69 -9.68
CA SER A 123 9.07 -29.68 -10.97
C SER A 123 9.86 -28.39 -11.19
N LYS A 124 9.40 -27.26 -10.63
CA LYS A 124 10.02 -25.94 -10.80
C LYS A 124 9.90 -25.12 -9.53
N LEU A 125 10.98 -24.42 -9.17
CA LEU A 125 11.01 -23.44 -8.08
C LEU A 125 11.78 -22.22 -8.58
N LYS A 126 11.16 -21.04 -8.51
CA LYS A 126 11.73 -19.76 -8.95
C LYS A 126 11.53 -18.69 -7.88
N SER A 127 12.57 -17.93 -7.53
CA SER A 127 12.38 -16.73 -6.70
C SER A 127 11.74 -15.60 -7.52
N LEU A 128 10.69 -14.97 -7.00
CA LEU A 128 10.01 -13.83 -7.60
C LEU A 128 10.46 -12.49 -6.99
N SER A 129 11.16 -12.52 -5.87
CA SER A 129 11.65 -11.33 -5.16
C SER A 129 13.17 -11.38 -5.02
N THR A 130 13.85 -10.25 -5.20
CA THR A 130 15.27 -10.14 -4.87
C THR A 130 15.44 -10.22 -3.35
N ALA A 131 16.22 -11.19 -2.87
CA ALA A 131 16.57 -11.32 -1.47
C ALA A 131 17.28 -10.03 -1.01
N GLN A 132 16.58 -9.17 -0.27
CA GLN A 132 17.27 -8.07 0.41
C GLN A 132 18.05 -8.65 1.59
N LYS A 133 19.29 -8.17 1.77
CA LYS A 133 20.02 -8.41 3.00
C LYS A 133 19.18 -7.86 4.15
N ILE A 134 18.81 -8.74 5.07
CA ILE A 134 18.11 -8.33 6.26
C ILE A 134 19.19 -8.17 7.33
N ASN A 135 19.42 -6.91 7.71
CA ASN A 135 20.35 -6.57 8.77
C ASN A 135 19.59 -6.66 10.08
N PHE A 136 19.83 -7.71 10.84
CA PHE A 136 19.22 -7.89 12.14
C PHE A 136 20.16 -7.37 13.21
N SER A 137 19.65 -6.46 14.04
CA SER A 137 20.23 -6.30 15.37
C SER A 137 19.83 -7.54 16.16
N LEU A 138 20.78 -8.42 16.47
CA LEU A 138 20.54 -9.50 17.42
C LEU A 138 20.35 -8.84 18.78
N ILE A 139 19.13 -8.84 19.34
CA ILE A 139 18.87 -8.19 20.63
C ILE A 139 18.82 -9.26 21.72
N SER A 140 19.69 -9.12 22.73
CA SER A 140 19.72 -10.06 23.84
C SER A 140 18.43 -9.99 24.65
N VAL A 141 17.78 -11.15 24.84
CA VAL A 141 16.59 -11.28 25.71
C VAL A 141 16.93 -11.01 27.18
N LYS A 142 18.22 -11.04 27.56
CA LYS A 142 18.69 -10.87 28.95
C LYS A 142 19.39 -9.54 29.24
N THR A 143 20.19 -8.98 28.32
CA THR A 143 21.14 -7.90 28.67
C THR A 143 20.87 -6.54 28.01
N ARG A 144 19.80 -6.37 27.20
CA ARG A 144 19.49 -5.14 26.46
C ARG A 144 20.64 -4.60 25.58
N SER A 145 21.69 -5.38 25.36
CA SER A 145 22.73 -5.00 24.40
C SER A 145 22.24 -5.35 22.99
N SER A 146 22.34 -4.38 22.09
CA SER A 146 22.35 -4.67 20.66
C SER A 146 23.61 -5.47 20.40
N GLY A 147 23.44 -6.77 20.13
CA GLY A 147 24.50 -7.65 19.68
C GLY A 147 24.99 -7.25 18.29
N PRO A 148 26.08 -7.86 17.81
CA PRO A 148 26.58 -7.64 16.47
C PRO A 148 25.45 -7.80 15.45
N LYS A 149 25.41 -6.89 14.47
CA LYS A 149 24.47 -7.00 13.36
C LYS A 149 24.76 -8.28 12.61
N ALA A 150 23.85 -9.25 12.66
CA ALA A 150 23.92 -10.40 11.80
C ALA A 150 23.23 -10.03 10.49
N GLU A 151 23.98 -10.06 9.39
CA GLU A 151 23.41 -9.99 8.06
C GLU A 151 23.00 -11.41 7.68
N PHE A 152 21.69 -11.68 7.56
CA PHE A 152 21.25 -12.90 6.89
C PHE A 152 20.58 -12.57 5.56
N THR A 153 20.81 -13.44 4.59
CA THR A 153 19.95 -13.52 3.42
C THR A 153 18.85 -14.55 3.71
N PRO A 154 17.62 -14.37 3.25
CA PRO A 154 16.60 -15.39 3.41
C PRO A 154 17.02 -16.79 2.88
N ASP A 155 17.83 -16.85 1.81
CA ASP A 155 18.40 -18.11 1.30
C ASP A 155 19.40 -18.76 2.28
N SER A 156 20.07 -17.97 3.13
CA SER A 156 20.92 -18.49 4.21
C SER A 156 20.13 -19.01 5.42
N LEU A 157 18.93 -18.47 5.66
CA LEU A 157 18.05 -18.88 6.76
C LEU A 157 17.16 -20.07 6.38
N PHE A 158 16.78 -20.12 5.10
CA PHE A 158 15.88 -21.11 4.55
C PHE A 158 16.33 -21.54 3.15
N PRO A 159 17.29 -22.48 3.04
CA PRO A 159 17.81 -22.94 1.77
C PRO A 159 16.70 -23.37 0.81
N THR A 160 16.84 -23.03 -0.47
CA THR A 160 15.86 -23.35 -1.52
C THR A 160 15.58 -24.86 -1.61
N ALA A 161 16.57 -25.69 -1.28
CA ALA A 161 16.44 -27.15 -1.19
C ALA A 161 15.48 -27.58 -0.06
N HIS A 162 15.51 -26.91 1.09
CA HIS A 162 14.59 -27.17 2.20
C HIS A 162 13.18 -26.72 1.85
N LEU A 163 13.04 -25.56 1.21
CA LEU A 163 11.75 -25.10 0.70
C LEU A 163 11.13 -26.14 -0.23
N LYS A 164 11.92 -26.70 -1.17
CA LYS A 164 11.44 -27.76 -2.04
C LYS A 164 10.94 -28.98 -1.27
N GLN A 165 11.74 -29.56 -0.37
CA GLN A 165 11.37 -30.77 0.38
C GLN A 165 10.12 -30.56 1.26
N ILE A 166 10.04 -29.40 1.92
CA ILE A 166 8.92 -29.05 2.79
C ILE A 166 7.66 -28.80 1.96
N SER A 167 7.77 -28.03 0.88
CA SER A 167 6.65 -27.78 -0.02
C SER A 167 6.13 -29.06 -0.68
N GLU A 168 7.00 -30.00 -1.09
CA GLU A 168 6.59 -31.33 -1.61
C GLU A 168 5.78 -32.10 -0.56
N THR A 169 6.26 -32.13 0.68
CA THR A 169 5.58 -32.82 1.79
C THR A 169 4.21 -32.19 2.05
N ILE A 170 4.13 -30.87 2.17
CA ILE A 170 2.89 -30.16 2.50
C ILE A 170 1.87 -30.27 1.36
N ILE A 171 2.30 -30.01 0.12
CA ILE A 171 1.39 -30.04 -1.04
C ILE A 171 0.93 -31.47 -1.31
N SER A 172 1.79 -32.49 -1.18
CA SER A 172 1.37 -33.88 -1.33
C SER A 172 0.41 -34.32 -0.22
N SER A 173 0.63 -33.92 1.03
CA SER A 173 -0.33 -34.15 2.13
C SER A 173 -1.69 -33.50 1.85
N LEU A 174 -1.71 -32.28 1.31
CA LEU A 174 -2.95 -31.56 0.95
C LEU A 174 -3.70 -32.19 -0.22
N LEU A 175 -2.99 -32.60 -1.28
CA LEU A 175 -3.60 -33.13 -2.50
C LEU A 175 -3.99 -34.60 -2.40
N VAL A 176 -3.14 -35.41 -1.76
CA VAL A 176 -3.29 -36.88 -1.69
C VAL A 176 -3.94 -37.31 -0.37
N GLY A 177 -4.15 -36.38 0.58
CA GLY A 177 -4.76 -36.67 1.87
C GLY A 177 -3.88 -37.52 2.79
N LYS A 178 -2.56 -37.43 2.65
CA LYS A 178 -1.63 -38.05 3.60
C LYS A 178 -1.59 -37.24 4.90
N ASP A 179 -1.41 -37.91 6.04
CA ASP A 179 -1.15 -37.21 7.30
C ASP A 179 0.01 -36.25 7.15
N LEU A 180 -0.19 -35.02 7.60
CA LEU A 180 0.89 -34.06 7.68
C LEU A 180 1.87 -34.58 8.75
N ALA A 181 3.06 -34.98 8.34
CA ALA A 181 4.07 -35.47 9.27
C ALA A 181 4.37 -34.39 10.33
N LYS A 182 4.22 -34.72 11.62
CA LYS A 182 4.60 -33.83 12.74
C LYS A 182 6.08 -33.44 12.66
N THR A 183 6.90 -34.32 12.05
CA THR A 183 8.35 -34.15 11.89
C THR A 183 8.79 -34.69 10.54
N LEU A 184 9.59 -33.89 9.81
CA LEU A 184 10.31 -34.24 8.60
C LEU A 184 11.81 -34.08 8.86
N ALA A 185 12.60 -35.12 8.57
CA ALA A 185 14.06 -35.02 8.55
C ALA A 185 14.49 -34.39 7.22
N LEU A 186 15.15 -33.24 7.27
CA LEU A 186 15.69 -32.60 6.07
C LEU A 186 17.08 -33.15 5.78
N SER A 187 17.31 -33.58 4.54
CA SER A 187 18.64 -33.98 4.09
C SER A 187 19.48 -32.75 3.74
N ASN A 188 20.59 -32.57 4.44
CA ASN A 188 21.66 -31.66 4.03
C ASN A 188 22.77 -32.45 3.31
N SER A 189 23.42 -31.85 2.31
CA SER A 189 24.66 -32.35 1.70
C SER A 189 25.86 -32.39 2.66
N THR A 190 25.67 -31.95 3.91
CA THR A 190 26.64 -32.05 5.01
C THR A 190 25.91 -32.64 6.22
N GLY A 191 26.27 -33.87 6.57
CA GLY A 191 25.55 -34.75 7.50
C GLY A 191 25.16 -34.12 8.84
N GLY A 192 23.91 -34.35 9.22
CA GLY A 192 23.31 -33.98 10.50
C GLY A 192 21.80 -33.87 10.34
N ASP A 193 21.04 -34.78 10.97
CA ASP A 193 19.57 -34.79 10.92
C ASP A 193 19.01 -33.51 11.54
N LYS A 194 18.51 -32.59 10.70
CA LYS A 194 17.74 -31.42 11.16
C LYS A 194 16.27 -31.81 11.25
N ILE A 195 15.74 -31.80 12.47
CA ILE A 195 14.32 -32.03 12.73
C ILE A 195 13.56 -30.76 12.32
N THR A 196 12.71 -30.89 11.31
CA THR A 196 11.81 -29.82 10.87
C THR A 196 10.38 -30.25 11.09
N SER A 197 9.58 -29.46 11.79
CA SER A 197 8.14 -29.69 11.91
C SER A 197 7.40 -28.67 11.06
N ALA A 198 6.35 -29.12 10.36
CA ALA A 198 5.48 -28.28 9.57
C ALA A 198 4.04 -28.52 9.98
N VAL A 199 3.29 -27.46 10.24
CA VAL A 199 1.88 -27.53 10.63
C VAL A 199 1.07 -26.53 9.84
N LEU A 200 -0.05 -26.97 9.27
CA LEU A 200 -1.02 -26.12 8.58
C LEU A 200 -1.82 -25.33 9.62
N LYS A 201 -1.94 -24.01 9.42
CA LYS A 201 -2.53 -23.08 10.40
C LYS A 201 -3.79 -22.38 9.89
N LEU A 202 -3.83 -21.98 8.63
CA LEU A 202 -4.93 -21.18 8.05
C LEU A 202 -5.19 -21.58 6.61
N ALA A 203 -6.40 -21.33 6.11
CA ALA A 203 -6.73 -21.39 4.69
C ALA A 203 -8.00 -20.61 4.34
N SER A 204 -8.14 -20.19 3.07
CA SER A 204 -9.39 -19.67 2.51
C SER A 204 -10.42 -20.76 2.18
N PHE A 205 -9.97 -22.02 2.16
CA PHE A 205 -10.76 -23.20 1.89
C PHE A 205 -10.78 -24.11 3.12
N LYS A 206 -11.69 -25.09 3.14
CA LYS A 206 -11.82 -26.01 4.27
C LYS A 206 -10.63 -26.97 4.31
N LEU A 207 -9.77 -26.84 5.31
CA LEU A 207 -8.69 -27.79 5.59
C LEU A 207 -9.19 -29.03 6.34
N PRO A 208 -8.55 -30.20 6.13
CA PRO A 208 -8.70 -31.33 7.01
C PRO A 208 -8.36 -30.93 8.45
N LYS A 209 -9.20 -31.35 9.38
CA LYS A 209 -8.98 -31.16 10.81
C LYS A 209 -7.96 -32.19 11.28
N ASN A 210 -7.09 -31.79 12.20
CA ASN A 210 -5.93 -32.59 12.61
C ASN A 210 -5.91 -32.96 14.09
N ALA A 211 -6.88 -32.52 14.89
CA ALA A 211 -7.13 -33.07 16.22
C ALA A 211 -8.59 -33.44 16.39
N LEU A 212 -8.84 -34.57 17.04
CA LEU A 212 -10.17 -35.06 17.33
C LEU A 212 -10.48 -34.81 18.79
N ILE A 213 -11.62 -34.18 19.03
CA ILE A 213 -12.14 -34.03 20.37
C ILE A 213 -13.55 -34.54 20.45
N LYS A 214 -13.82 -35.38 21.45
CA LYS A 214 -15.17 -35.91 21.67
C LYS A 214 -15.46 -35.96 23.15
N GLY A 215 -16.71 -36.13 23.51
CA GLY A 215 -17.05 -36.17 24.92
C GLY A 215 -18.53 -36.28 25.20
N ASN A 216 -18.84 -36.17 26.49
CA ASN A 216 -20.20 -36.07 26.99
C ASN A 216 -20.24 -35.07 28.15
N ILE A 217 -21.12 -34.06 28.04
CA ILE A 217 -21.42 -33.14 29.14
C ILE A 217 -22.86 -33.40 29.58
N ALA A 218 -23.02 -34.01 30.75
CA ALA A 218 -24.33 -34.28 31.34
C ALA A 218 -25.03 -32.98 31.78
N ASN A 219 -26.37 -33.02 31.87
CA ASN A 219 -27.20 -31.90 32.33
C ASN A 219 -27.01 -30.58 31.56
N LEU A 220 -26.52 -30.64 30.32
CA LEU A 220 -26.40 -29.46 29.47
C LEU A 220 -27.81 -28.87 29.22
N PRO A 221 -28.02 -27.54 29.38
CA PRO A 221 -29.31 -26.94 29.06
C PRO A 221 -29.69 -27.28 27.61
N LYS A 222 -30.88 -27.85 27.41
CA LYS A 222 -31.40 -28.31 26.11
C LYS A 222 -31.73 -27.09 25.23
N ILE A 223 -30.73 -26.52 24.58
CA ILE A 223 -30.88 -25.38 23.67
C ILE A 223 -30.07 -25.65 22.40
N ASP A 224 -30.64 -25.32 21.24
CA ASP A 224 -29.99 -25.37 19.91
C ASP A 224 -28.90 -24.29 19.76
N SER A 225 -27.95 -24.22 20.69
CA SER A 225 -26.83 -23.27 20.65
C SER A 225 -25.66 -23.84 19.84
N LEU A 226 -24.95 -22.96 19.12
CA LEU A 226 -23.65 -23.25 18.51
C LEU A 226 -22.55 -23.01 19.54
N TYR A 227 -21.66 -23.99 19.71
CA TYR A 227 -20.58 -23.99 20.70
C TYR A 227 -19.24 -23.83 20.00
N GLU A 228 -18.23 -23.26 20.66
CA GLU A 228 -16.97 -22.88 19.99
C GLU A 228 -15.74 -23.57 20.58
N ILE A 229 -14.89 -24.14 19.71
CA ILE A 229 -13.51 -24.54 20.02
C ILE A 229 -12.60 -23.93 18.95
N ASN A 230 -11.68 -23.04 19.33
CA ASN A 230 -10.78 -22.36 18.37
C ASN A 230 -11.50 -21.78 17.15
N HIS A 231 -12.59 -21.05 17.37
CA HIS A 231 -13.42 -20.47 16.30
C HIS A 231 -14.15 -21.48 15.40
N GLU A 232 -14.08 -22.78 15.71
CA GLU A 232 -14.86 -23.81 15.05
C GLU A 232 -16.14 -24.09 15.83
N LEU A 233 -17.28 -23.93 15.15
CA LEU A 233 -18.57 -24.19 15.75
C LEU A 233 -18.91 -25.68 15.71
N PHE A 234 -19.38 -26.21 16.83
CA PHE A 234 -19.87 -27.59 16.97
C PHE A 234 -21.18 -27.61 17.76
N ARG A 235 -21.83 -28.79 17.81
CA ARG A 235 -23.09 -29.00 18.52
C ARG A 235 -23.00 -30.18 19.47
N PHE A 236 -23.74 -30.07 20.57
CA PHE A 236 -24.02 -31.20 21.44
C PHE A 236 -25.29 -31.91 20.97
N ASN A 237 -25.29 -33.23 21.08
CA ASN A 237 -26.48 -34.04 20.95
C ASN A 237 -27.38 -33.85 22.19
N LYS A 238 -28.65 -34.27 22.09
CA LYS A 238 -29.63 -34.16 23.19
C LYS A 238 -29.22 -34.90 24.47
N ASP A 239 -28.36 -35.91 24.35
CA ASP A 239 -27.79 -36.68 25.46
C ASP A 239 -26.50 -36.05 26.04
N GLY A 240 -26.12 -34.86 25.56
CA GLY A 240 -24.89 -34.17 25.94
C GLY A 240 -23.62 -34.70 25.28
N SER A 241 -23.72 -35.69 24.38
CA SER A 241 -22.55 -36.16 23.63
C SER A 241 -22.13 -35.17 22.54
N PHE A 242 -20.84 -35.06 22.27
CA PHE A 242 -20.33 -34.20 21.20
C PHE A 242 -19.09 -34.79 20.54
N SER A 243 -18.85 -34.37 19.31
CA SER A 243 -17.63 -34.65 18.56
C SER A 243 -17.28 -33.43 17.71
N ALA A 244 -16.06 -32.95 17.86
CA ALA A 244 -15.50 -31.81 17.18
C ALA A 244 -14.14 -32.18 16.61
N ASN A 245 -14.02 -32.09 15.29
CA ASN A 245 -12.74 -32.15 14.62
C ASN A 245 -12.22 -30.72 14.49
N VAL A 246 -11.06 -30.43 15.05
CA VAL A 246 -10.50 -29.06 15.11
C VAL A 246 -9.15 -29.01 14.42
N LEU A 247 -8.83 -27.82 13.90
CA LEU A 247 -7.52 -27.53 13.32
C LEU A 247 -6.68 -26.89 14.43
N VAL A 248 -5.59 -27.54 14.80
CA VAL A 248 -4.68 -27.11 15.86
C VAL A 248 -3.24 -26.99 15.35
N GLY A 249 -2.53 -26.00 15.88
CA GLY A 249 -1.10 -25.79 15.65
C GLY A 249 -0.24 -26.59 16.62
N LEU A 250 1.09 -26.46 16.52
CA LEU A 250 1.99 -26.93 17.58
C LEU A 250 1.74 -26.15 18.86
N ASN A 251 1.56 -26.85 19.98
CA ASN A 251 1.37 -26.29 21.32
C ASN A 251 0.26 -25.23 21.41
N SER A 252 -0.76 -25.30 20.54
CA SER A 252 -1.87 -24.35 20.57
C SER A 252 -2.74 -24.56 21.80
N ARG A 253 -2.84 -23.54 22.66
CA ARG A 253 -3.89 -23.49 23.68
C ARG A 253 -5.22 -23.29 22.99
N SER A 254 -6.06 -24.31 23.08
CA SER A 254 -7.38 -24.29 22.48
C SER A 254 -8.39 -23.77 23.48
N ARG A 255 -9.08 -22.67 23.16
CA ARG A 255 -10.13 -22.11 24.01
C ARG A 255 -11.46 -22.77 23.70
N TRP A 256 -12.16 -23.14 24.75
CA TRP A 256 -13.47 -23.77 24.68
C TRP A 256 -14.49 -22.86 25.31
N ILE A 257 -15.63 -22.70 24.65
CA ILE A 257 -16.73 -21.88 25.11
C ILE A 257 -18.02 -22.67 25.00
N PHE A 258 -18.74 -22.84 26.11
CA PHE A 258 -20.07 -23.41 26.10
C PHE A 258 -21.02 -22.74 27.10
N GLY A 259 -22.24 -22.43 26.66
CA GLY A 259 -23.25 -21.74 27.48
C GLY A 259 -24.20 -20.89 26.64
N GLN A 260 -25.09 -20.15 27.30
CA GLN A 260 -26.07 -19.25 26.68
C GLN A 260 -25.76 -17.82 27.08
N PHE A 261 -25.75 -16.90 26.10
CA PHE A 261 -25.76 -15.42 26.10
C PHE A 261 -25.18 -14.62 27.29
N ASP A 262 -25.41 -15.00 28.56
CA ASP A 262 -24.90 -14.33 29.77
C ASP A 262 -24.14 -15.27 30.75
N GLU A 263 -24.15 -16.60 30.57
CA GLU A 263 -23.41 -17.59 31.38
C GLU A 263 -22.61 -18.56 30.49
N TYR A 264 -21.44 -18.11 30.00
CA TYR A 264 -20.51 -18.98 29.29
C TYR A 264 -19.49 -19.60 30.23
N LYS A 265 -19.38 -20.93 30.20
CA LYS A 265 -18.26 -21.65 30.79
C LYS A 265 -17.13 -21.70 29.77
N THR A 266 -15.94 -21.28 30.21
CA THR A 266 -14.75 -21.33 29.36
C THR A 266 -13.61 -22.08 30.04
N PHE A 267 -12.89 -22.88 29.28
CA PHE A 267 -11.64 -23.49 29.71
C PHE A 267 -10.67 -23.55 28.53
N SER A 268 -9.38 -23.68 28.82
CA SER A 268 -8.34 -23.74 27.77
C SER A 268 -7.44 -24.94 27.99
N ILE A 269 -7.15 -25.69 26.91
CA ILE A 269 -6.34 -26.91 26.94
C ILE A 269 -5.25 -26.84 25.88
N LEU A 270 -4.04 -27.27 26.22
CA LEU A 270 -2.96 -27.47 25.26
C LEU A 270 -3.25 -28.66 24.34
N LEU A 271 -3.30 -28.41 23.03
CA LEU A 271 -3.45 -29.43 21.98
C LEU A 271 -2.35 -29.29 20.93
N GLU A 272 -2.01 -30.44 20.34
CA GLU A 272 -1.10 -30.61 19.21
C GLU A 272 -1.79 -31.39 18.08
N PRO A 273 -1.25 -31.35 16.85
CA PRO A 273 -1.74 -32.21 15.77
C PRO A 273 -1.70 -33.69 16.16
N LEU A 274 -2.71 -34.43 15.72
CA LEU A 274 -3.00 -35.84 15.99
C LEU A 274 -3.41 -36.15 17.44
N ASP A 275 -3.63 -35.11 18.25
CA ASP A 275 -4.24 -35.29 19.56
C ASP A 275 -5.67 -35.82 19.43
N THR A 276 -5.96 -36.81 20.25
CA THR A 276 -7.31 -37.28 20.56
C THR A 276 -7.59 -36.96 22.02
N LEU A 277 -8.58 -36.12 22.26
CA LEU A 277 -9.05 -35.77 23.59
C LEU A 277 -10.49 -36.26 23.80
N ILE A 278 -10.73 -36.91 24.92
CA ILE A 278 -12.07 -37.29 25.38
C ILE A 278 -12.37 -36.47 26.62
N VAL A 279 -13.46 -35.69 26.61
CA VAL A 279 -13.89 -34.83 27.71
C VAL A 279 -15.17 -35.40 28.32
N LYS A 280 -15.22 -35.49 29.65
CA LYS A 280 -16.45 -35.81 30.38
C LYS A 280 -16.66 -34.81 31.49
N ALA A 281 -17.87 -34.28 31.62
CA ALA A 281 -18.24 -33.35 32.69
C ALA A 281 -19.75 -33.38 32.95
N ASP A 282 -20.16 -32.72 34.02
CA ASP A 282 -21.55 -32.37 34.36
C ASP A 282 -21.67 -30.86 34.32
N ALA A 283 -22.60 -30.32 33.51
CA ALA A 283 -22.79 -28.89 33.36
C ALA A 283 -23.14 -28.20 34.70
N LEU A 284 -23.85 -28.87 35.61
CA LEU A 284 -24.22 -28.32 36.92
C LEU A 284 -23.05 -28.29 37.91
N ASN A 285 -22.07 -29.18 37.74
CA ASN A 285 -20.90 -29.28 38.62
C ASN A 285 -19.59 -29.36 37.80
N PHE A 286 -19.42 -28.43 36.87
CA PHE A 286 -18.44 -28.55 35.79
C PHE A 286 -17.00 -28.73 36.27
N ASP A 287 -16.51 -27.83 37.12
CA ASP A 287 -15.09 -27.83 37.51
C ASP A 287 -14.69 -29.11 38.26
N ASN A 288 -15.57 -29.64 39.10
CA ASN A 288 -15.31 -30.86 39.88
C ASN A 288 -15.50 -32.15 39.06
N SER A 289 -16.46 -32.18 38.15
CA SER A 289 -16.77 -33.35 37.33
C SER A 289 -15.90 -33.50 36.08
N LEU A 290 -15.19 -32.43 35.66
CA LEU A 290 -14.39 -32.40 34.46
C LEU A 290 -13.23 -33.40 34.51
N SER A 291 -13.25 -34.37 33.58
CA SER A 291 -12.25 -35.43 33.43
C SER A 291 -11.85 -35.62 31.96
N PHE A 292 -10.63 -36.12 31.76
CA PHE A 292 -10.02 -36.24 30.44
C PHE A 292 -9.50 -37.66 30.18
N ALA A 293 -9.63 -38.12 28.94
CA ALA A 293 -9.02 -39.35 28.43
C ALA A 293 -8.47 -39.16 27.00
N GLY A 294 -7.71 -40.13 26.48
CA GLY A 294 -6.99 -40.02 25.21
C GLY A 294 -5.52 -39.60 25.38
N ASN A 295 -4.80 -39.42 24.27
CA ASN A 295 -3.36 -39.12 24.30
C ASN A 295 -3.06 -37.69 24.80
N ALA A 296 -4.03 -36.78 24.71
CA ALA A 296 -3.92 -35.41 25.22
C ALA A 296 -4.40 -35.25 26.67
N ALA A 297 -4.85 -36.33 27.33
CA ALA A 297 -5.44 -36.27 28.66
C ALA A 297 -4.50 -35.64 29.71
N ALA A 298 -3.23 -36.03 29.72
CA ALA A 298 -2.26 -35.49 30.66
C ALA A 298 -2.02 -33.98 30.45
N LYS A 299 -1.98 -33.52 29.19
CA LYS A 299 -1.86 -32.09 28.83
C LYS A 299 -3.08 -31.28 29.29
N ALA A 300 -4.27 -31.85 29.11
CA ALA A 300 -5.54 -31.27 29.55
C ALA A 300 -5.64 -31.18 31.08
N SER A 301 -5.30 -32.26 31.79
CA SER A 301 -5.28 -32.29 33.26
C SER A 301 -4.27 -31.31 33.85
N LEU A 302 -3.07 -31.22 33.27
CA LEU A 302 -2.08 -30.20 33.65
C LEU A 302 -2.66 -28.79 33.49
N SER A 303 -3.27 -28.50 32.33
CA SER A 303 -3.87 -27.18 32.07
C SER A 303 -4.98 -26.85 33.09
N LYS A 304 -5.86 -27.81 33.40
CA LYS A 304 -6.91 -27.67 34.42
C LYS A 304 -6.34 -27.36 35.80
N ASP A 305 -5.36 -28.15 36.25
CA ASP A 305 -4.77 -27.98 37.58
C ASP A 305 -4.03 -26.64 37.71
N LEU A 306 -3.37 -26.17 36.64
CA LEU A 306 -2.67 -24.88 36.65
C LEU A 306 -3.59 -23.66 36.69
N VAL A 307 -4.80 -23.75 36.14
CA VAL A 307 -5.77 -22.63 36.12
C VAL A 307 -6.12 -22.18 37.53
N SER A 308 -6.25 -23.09 38.49
CA SER A 308 -6.57 -22.72 39.88
C SER A 308 -5.46 -21.85 40.49
N VAL A 309 -4.20 -22.25 40.32
CA VAL A 309 -3.03 -21.50 40.82
C VAL A 309 -2.90 -20.15 40.10
N PHE A 310 -3.09 -20.12 38.78
CA PHE A 310 -3.04 -18.87 38.02
C PHE A 310 -4.16 -17.91 38.44
N ASN A 311 -5.40 -18.38 38.58
CA ASN A 311 -6.51 -17.54 39.02
C ASN A 311 -6.33 -17.05 40.46
N HIS A 312 -5.84 -17.92 41.35
CA HIS A 312 -5.55 -17.59 42.74
C HIS A 312 -4.50 -16.47 42.84
N GLN A 313 -3.45 -16.55 42.02
CA GLN A 313 -2.37 -15.56 42.00
C GLN A 313 -2.75 -14.26 41.25
N TRP A 314 -3.44 -14.34 40.11
CA TRP A 314 -3.61 -13.22 39.17
C TRP A 314 -4.96 -12.53 39.20
N VAL A 315 -6.07 -13.29 39.22
CA VAL A 315 -7.41 -12.76 38.89
C VAL A 315 -8.08 -12.12 40.08
N ASN A 316 -7.85 -12.65 41.29
CA ASN A 316 -8.52 -12.16 42.47
C ASN A 316 -7.69 -11.06 43.16
N GLU A 317 -7.81 -9.83 42.65
CA GLU A 317 -7.05 -8.67 43.14
C GLU A 317 -7.24 -8.40 44.64
N SER A 318 -8.37 -8.84 45.21
CA SER A 318 -8.64 -8.76 46.66
C SER A 318 -7.68 -9.59 47.51
N ASN A 319 -7.06 -10.63 46.92
CA ASN A 319 -6.16 -11.54 47.61
C ASN A 319 -4.79 -10.94 47.94
N TYR A 320 -4.41 -9.78 47.40
CA TYR A 320 -3.10 -9.19 47.71
C TYR A 320 -3.12 -7.69 47.97
N ARG A 321 -4.15 -6.94 47.55
CA ARG A 321 -4.23 -5.49 47.82
C ARG A 321 -4.24 -5.17 49.31
N SER A 322 -5.02 -5.90 50.11
CA SER A 322 -5.12 -5.69 51.57
C SER A 322 -3.95 -6.27 52.38
N LYS A 323 -2.99 -6.97 51.75
CA LYS A 323 -1.92 -7.69 52.47
C LYS A 323 -0.73 -6.78 52.76
N SER A 324 -0.14 -6.94 53.94
CA SER A 324 1.19 -6.40 54.22
C SER A 324 2.25 -7.04 53.30
N LEU A 325 3.42 -6.38 53.14
CA LEU A 325 4.49 -6.88 52.28
C LEU A 325 4.93 -8.31 52.67
N LYS A 326 4.99 -8.60 53.98
CA LYS A 326 5.35 -9.93 54.49
C LYS A 326 4.32 -11.00 54.13
N GLU A 327 3.03 -10.68 54.23
CA GLU A 327 1.93 -11.58 53.87
C GLU A 327 1.89 -11.80 52.35
N PHE A 328 2.12 -10.76 51.56
CA PHE A 328 2.20 -10.86 50.11
C PHE A 328 3.36 -11.76 49.65
N LEU A 329 4.54 -11.63 50.26
CA LEU A 329 5.69 -12.49 49.93
C LEU A 329 5.43 -13.95 50.33
N SER A 330 4.78 -14.20 51.46
CA SER A 330 4.34 -15.53 51.87
C SER A 330 3.34 -16.13 50.87
N PHE A 331 2.39 -15.31 50.41
CA PHE A 331 1.40 -15.68 49.39
C PHE A 331 2.05 -16.04 48.03
N GLN A 332 3.06 -15.29 47.58
CA GLN A 332 3.82 -15.60 46.37
C GLN A 332 4.59 -16.93 46.50
N LYS A 333 5.20 -17.18 47.67
CA LYS A 333 5.92 -18.43 47.96
C LYS A 333 4.97 -19.64 47.99
N GLN A 334 3.79 -19.47 48.59
CA GLN A 334 2.76 -20.51 48.58
C GLN A 334 2.35 -20.86 47.14
N GLY A 335 2.07 -19.86 46.30
CA GLY A 335 1.75 -20.08 44.89
C GLY A 335 2.85 -20.81 44.13
N GLN A 336 4.13 -20.52 44.42
CA GLN A 336 5.27 -21.26 43.84
C GLN A 336 5.25 -22.74 44.23
N ASN A 337 5.03 -23.04 45.50
CA ASN A 337 4.99 -24.41 45.99
C ASN A 337 3.81 -25.20 45.38
N GLU A 338 2.63 -24.58 45.29
CA GLU A 338 1.45 -25.16 44.63
C GLU A 338 1.75 -25.46 43.16
N PHE A 339 2.34 -24.50 42.44
CA PHE A 339 2.73 -24.64 41.04
C PHE A 339 3.76 -25.77 40.83
N ASP A 340 4.84 -25.80 41.61
CA ASP A 340 5.88 -26.85 41.50
C ASP A 340 5.33 -28.23 41.86
N GLY A 341 4.44 -28.31 42.85
CA GLY A 341 3.71 -29.53 43.19
C GLY A 341 2.89 -30.08 42.01
N ILE A 342 2.20 -29.20 41.28
CA ILE A 342 1.48 -29.57 40.06
C ILE A 342 2.45 -30.02 38.97
N LEU A 343 3.55 -29.30 38.70
CA LEU A 343 4.48 -29.73 37.65
C LEU A 343 5.11 -31.09 37.94
N ASN A 344 5.50 -31.34 39.19
CA ASN A 344 6.08 -32.63 39.58
C ASN A 344 5.07 -33.77 39.39
N LYS A 345 3.78 -33.54 39.67
CA LYS A 345 2.70 -34.51 39.43
C LYS A 345 2.58 -34.93 37.95
N TYR A 346 2.99 -34.07 37.01
CA TYR A 346 2.89 -34.32 35.56
C TYR A 346 4.24 -34.52 34.86
N ALA A 347 5.36 -34.52 35.59
CA ALA A 347 6.71 -34.56 35.03
C ALA A 347 6.95 -35.76 34.08
N ASP A 348 6.44 -36.94 34.44
CA ASP A 348 6.61 -38.17 33.66
C ASP A 348 5.51 -38.40 32.61
N ARG A 349 4.51 -37.51 32.55
CA ARG A 349 3.30 -37.69 31.71
C ARG A 349 3.19 -36.67 30.58
N VAL A 350 4.03 -35.65 30.60
CA VAL A 350 4.01 -34.51 29.69
C VAL A 350 5.45 -34.20 29.29
N SER A 351 5.66 -33.74 28.06
CA SER A 351 7.00 -33.45 27.56
C SER A 351 7.68 -32.30 28.31
N SER A 352 9.01 -32.33 28.36
CA SER A 352 9.82 -31.31 29.05
C SER A 352 9.61 -29.90 28.50
N GLU A 353 9.32 -29.79 27.20
CA GLU A 353 9.04 -28.55 26.48
C GLU A 353 7.77 -27.88 27.00
N ILE A 354 6.69 -28.65 27.20
CA ILE A 354 5.43 -28.13 27.74
C ILE A 354 5.60 -27.68 29.18
N LEU A 355 6.34 -28.46 29.99
CA LEU A 355 6.62 -28.10 31.37
C LEU A 355 7.43 -26.78 31.44
N ASN A 356 8.43 -26.60 30.58
CA ASN A 356 9.22 -25.37 30.53
C ASN A 356 8.38 -24.16 30.08
N TYR A 357 7.45 -24.35 29.14
CA TYR A 357 6.48 -23.33 28.76
C TYR A 357 5.62 -22.90 29.96
N CYS A 358 5.05 -23.86 30.69
CA CYS A 358 4.26 -23.58 31.90
C CYS A 358 5.08 -22.83 32.96
N ARG A 359 6.35 -23.24 33.19
CA ARG A 359 7.27 -22.55 34.12
C ARG A 359 7.47 -21.09 33.73
N THR A 360 7.62 -20.82 32.44
CA THR A 360 7.82 -19.46 31.93
C THR A 360 6.55 -18.61 32.08
N ASP A 361 5.38 -19.14 31.72
CA ASP A 361 4.08 -18.47 31.88
C ASP A 361 3.82 -18.09 33.35
N PHE A 362 4.11 -18.99 34.29
CA PHE A 362 3.93 -18.71 35.71
C PHE A 362 4.90 -17.66 36.28
N LYS A 363 6.13 -17.59 35.76
CA LYS A 363 7.05 -16.51 36.16
C LYS A 363 6.51 -15.14 35.75
N TYR A 364 5.84 -15.02 34.59
CA TYR A 364 5.15 -13.78 34.21
C TYR A 364 3.97 -13.47 35.14
N VAL A 365 3.22 -14.49 35.58
CA VAL A 365 2.16 -14.33 36.59
C VAL A 365 2.73 -13.73 37.87
N GLN A 366 3.76 -14.35 38.47
CA GLN A 366 4.38 -13.86 39.70
C GLN A 366 5.01 -12.47 39.56
N ALA A 367 5.65 -12.20 38.43
CA ALA A 367 6.25 -10.88 38.21
C ALA A 367 5.17 -9.80 38.04
N GLY A 368 4.09 -10.09 37.30
CA GLY A 368 3.00 -9.14 37.13
C GLY A 368 2.22 -8.89 38.42
N THR A 369 1.97 -9.91 39.25
CA THR A 369 1.32 -9.71 40.57
C THR A 369 2.18 -8.88 41.51
N LYS A 370 3.51 -9.05 41.50
CA LYS A 370 4.44 -8.17 42.23
C LYS A 370 4.37 -6.72 41.75
N LEU A 371 4.31 -6.50 40.44
CA LEU A 371 4.19 -5.16 39.86
C LEU A 371 2.85 -4.50 40.20
N MET A 372 1.75 -5.27 40.16
CA MET A 372 0.43 -4.81 40.61
C MET A 372 0.42 -4.45 42.09
N TYR A 373 0.99 -5.32 42.94
CA TYR A 373 1.15 -5.05 44.37
C TYR A 373 1.97 -3.77 44.60
N LEU A 374 3.06 -3.59 43.86
CA LEU A 374 3.90 -2.39 43.96
C LEU A 374 3.12 -1.12 43.57
N SER A 375 2.32 -1.17 42.50
CA SER A 375 1.46 -0.06 42.10
C SER A 375 0.45 0.28 43.19
N HIS A 376 -0.22 -0.72 43.77
CA HIS A 376 -1.18 -0.52 44.86
C HIS A 376 -0.49 0.02 46.12
N TYR A 377 0.67 -0.53 46.49
CA TYR A 377 1.44 -0.11 47.66
C TYR A 377 1.85 1.36 47.57
N ARG A 378 2.27 1.84 46.39
CA ARG A 378 2.59 3.26 46.17
C ARG A 378 1.34 4.14 46.16
N ASN A 379 0.22 3.66 45.65
CA ASN A 379 -0.96 4.50 45.48
C ASN A 379 -1.77 4.62 46.78
N ASP A 380 -1.98 3.50 47.47
CA ASP A 380 -3.01 3.41 48.52
C ASP A 380 -2.44 3.21 49.93
N ILE A 381 -1.22 2.65 50.05
CA ILE A 381 -0.63 2.28 51.35
C ILE A 381 0.43 3.28 51.83
N LYS A 382 1.42 3.59 50.98
CA LYS A 382 2.50 4.55 51.29
C LYS A 382 2.89 5.40 50.06
N PRO A 383 2.09 6.42 49.72
CA PRO A 383 2.44 7.35 48.66
C PRO A 383 3.80 8.02 48.89
N ASN A 384 4.55 8.20 47.81
CA ASN A 384 5.84 8.88 47.76
C ASN A 384 7.00 8.25 48.58
N THR A 385 6.91 6.98 48.97
CA THR A 385 8.02 6.27 49.65
C THR A 385 9.01 5.61 48.68
N SER A 386 10.28 5.56 49.09
CA SER A 386 11.37 4.87 48.37
C SER A 386 11.18 3.35 48.39
N PHE A 387 11.77 2.64 47.43
CA PHE A 387 11.72 1.17 47.32
C PHE A 387 12.57 0.42 48.38
N ASP A 388 13.18 1.14 49.33
CA ASP A 388 14.18 0.61 50.27
C ASP A 388 13.62 -0.45 51.24
N GLU A 389 12.31 -0.41 51.53
CA GLU A 389 11.64 -1.40 52.40
C GLU A 389 11.43 -2.76 51.70
N PHE A 390 11.55 -2.83 50.38
CA PHE A 390 11.40 -4.08 49.63
C PHE A 390 12.72 -4.87 49.68
N PRO A 391 12.68 -6.19 49.95
CA PRO A 391 13.89 -7.00 49.96
C PRO A 391 14.54 -7.00 48.59
N LYS A 392 15.88 -6.97 48.51
CA LYS A 392 16.63 -6.93 47.24
C LYS A 392 16.19 -8.01 46.24
N GLY A 393 15.81 -9.20 46.74
CA GLY A 393 15.30 -10.31 45.92
C GLY A 393 13.91 -10.07 45.29
N PHE A 394 13.14 -9.09 45.75
CA PHE A 394 11.82 -8.75 45.21
C PHE A 394 11.91 -8.31 43.75
N PHE A 395 12.81 -7.37 43.47
CA PHE A 395 13.01 -6.81 42.13
C PHE A 395 13.81 -7.74 41.23
N LEU A 396 14.66 -8.61 41.79
CA LEU A 396 15.47 -9.54 41.00
C LEU A 396 14.60 -10.39 40.07
N SER A 397 13.48 -10.94 40.55
CA SER A 397 12.59 -11.77 39.70
C SER A 397 11.81 -10.98 38.65
N ILE A 398 11.78 -9.65 38.73
CA ILE A 398 11.17 -8.76 37.75
C ILE A 398 12.22 -8.32 36.74
N ASP A 399 13.36 -7.82 37.23
CA ASP A 399 14.45 -7.25 36.42
C ASP A 399 15.25 -8.32 35.65
N THR A 400 15.30 -9.56 36.13
CA THR A 400 15.99 -10.68 35.44
C THR A 400 15.07 -11.53 34.58
N LEU A 401 13.76 -11.27 34.63
CA LEU A 401 12.82 -12.03 33.82
C LEU A 401 13.01 -11.66 32.34
N PRO A 402 13.15 -12.66 31.45
CA PRO A 402 13.34 -12.39 30.04
C PRO A 402 12.14 -11.62 29.49
N VAL A 403 12.41 -10.53 28.77
CA VAL A 403 11.39 -9.81 28.03
C VAL A 403 11.40 -10.38 26.60
N ALA A 404 10.51 -11.33 26.34
CA ALA A 404 10.40 -11.99 25.06
C ALA A 404 10.11 -11.00 23.90
N MET A 405 11.01 -10.97 22.93
CA MET A 405 10.95 -10.06 21.79
C MET A 405 9.95 -10.50 20.70
N SER A 406 9.32 -11.65 20.91
CA SER A 406 8.35 -12.30 20.04
C SER A 406 7.06 -12.61 20.80
N GLY A 407 5.92 -12.30 20.19
CA GLY A 407 4.61 -12.61 20.75
C GLY A 407 4.28 -14.10 20.83
N LEU A 408 5.04 -14.98 20.16
CA LEU A 408 4.86 -16.44 20.21
C LEU A 408 5.48 -17.10 21.45
N GLU A 409 6.44 -16.43 22.07
CA GLU A 409 7.11 -16.92 23.29
C GLU A 409 6.46 -16.38 24.56
N GLY A 410 5.57 -15.39 24.41
CA GLY A 410 4.77 -14.85 25.48
C GLY A 410 3.72 -15.85 25.93
N GLY A 411 3.78 -16.24 27.20
CA GLY A 411 2.66 -16.91 27.85
C GLY A 411 1.40 -16.04 27.87
N LEU A 412 0.26 -16.60 28.27
CA LEU A 412 -1.04 -15.90 28.30
C LEU A 412 -0.98 -14.59 29.09
N TYR A 413 -0.19 -14.58 30.16
CA TYR A 413 -0.06 -13.44 31.07
C TYR A 413 1.05 -12.47 30.66
N TYR A 414 1.78 -12.73 29.57
CA TYR A 414 2.93 -11.93 29.16
C TYR A 414 2.54 -10.49 28.80
N GLY A 415 1.50 -10.29 27.98
CA GLY A 415 1.01 -8.94 27.65
C GLY A 415 0.51 -8.17 28.88
N ALA A 416 -0.04 -8.87 29.87
CA ALA A 416 -0.46 -8.24 31.11
C ALA A 416 0.74 -7.85 32.00
N TYR A 417 1.75 -8.73 32.10
CA TYR A 417 3.04 -8.40 32.72
C TYR A 417 3.70 -7.17 32.07
N LEU A 418 3.73 -7.09 30.73
CA LEU A 418 4.31 -5.96 30.00
C LEU A 418 3.65 -4.62 30.34
N ARG A 419 2.33 -4.59 30.49
CA ARG A 419 1.58 -3.38 30.88
C ARG A 419 2.06 -2.86 32.24
N TRP A 420 2.15 -3.73 33.23
CA TRP A 420 2.61 -3.36 34.56
C TRP A 420 4.12 -3.08 34.61
N LEU A 421 4.91 -3.75 33.76
CA LEU A 421 6.33 -3.51 33.65
C LEU A 421 6.62 -2.10 33.12
N LEU A 422 5.84 -1.62 32.13
CA LEU A 422 5.96 -0.26 31.60
C LEU A 422 5.77 0.77 32.73
N SER A 423 4.71 0.63 33.52
CA SER A 423 4.42 1.50 34.67
C SER A 423 5.54 1.49 35.71
N TYR A 424 6.15 0.32 35.97
CA TYR A 424 7.30 0.22 36.86
C TYR A 424 8.54 0.90 36.29
N LYS A 425 8.82 0.76 34.98
CA LYS A 425 9.94 1.43 34.32
C LYS A 425 9.79 2.95 34.33
N GLN A 426 8.58 3.47 34.11
CA GLN A 426 8.28 4.92 34.23
C GLN A 426 8.72 5.46 35.59
N THR A 427 8.36 4.73 36.66
CA THR A 427 8.73 5.10 38.04
C THR A 427 10.25 5.02 38.25
N LYS A 428 10.90 3.95 37.81
CA LYS A 428 12.34 3.71 38.04
C LYS A 428 13.24 4.69 37.26
N LEU A 429 12.80 5.15 36.10
CA LEU A 429 13.54 6.09 35.25
C LEU A 429 13.38 7.55 35.69
N GLY A 430 12.60 7.83 36.75
CA GLY A 430 12.30 9.20 37.17
C GLY A 430 11.49 10.00 36.14
N MET A 431 10.86 9.31 35.18
CA MET A 431 10.04 9.92 34.13
C MET A 431 8.65 10.35 34.64
N ILE A 432 8.38 10.18 35.94
CA ILE A 432 7.17 10.63 36.60
C ILE A 432 7.53 11.74 37.59
N ASN A 433 7.33 13.00 37.20
CA ASN A 433 6.70 13.95 38.12
C ASN A 433 5.19 13.65 38.09
N ALA A 434 4.51 13.76 39.23
CA ALA A 434 3.13 13.30 39.46
C ALA A 434 2.05 13.76 38.44
N ASN A 435 2.39 14.61 37.46
CA ASN A 435 1.47 15.16 36.45
C ASN A 435 1.70 14.68 35.01
N GLN A 436 2.57 13.68 34.76
CA GLN A 436 2.88 13.20 33.40
C GLN A 436 2.32 11.79 33.12
N TYR A 437 1.00 11.62 33.23
CA TYR A 437 0.30 10.42 32.76
C TYR A 437 -0.29 10.66 31.37
N GLY A 438 -0.29 9.64 30.52
CA GLY A 438 -0.92 9.69 29.18
C GLY A 438 -0.04 9.10 28.08
N PHE A 439 -0.57 9.11 26.85
CA PHE A 439 0.06 8.48 25.69
C PHE A 439 1.55 8.79 25.52
N PHE A 440 1.96 10.07 25.64
CA PHE A 440 3.34 10.46 25.39
C PHE A 440 4.33 9.95 26.43
N ALA A 441 3.92 9.82 27.70
CA ALA A 441 4.76 9.25 28.75
C ALA A 441 4.93 7.74 28.58
N ASP A 442 3.84 7.04 28.21
CA ASP A 442 3.87 5.63 27.85
C ASP A 442 4.77 5.40 26.63
N TYR A 443 4.60 6.21 25.59
CA TYR A 443 5.38 6.15 24.36
C TYR A 443 6.87 6.37 24.61
N ALA A 444 7.23 7.47 25.29
CA ALA A 444 8.63 7.77 25.60
C ALA A 444 9.29 6.68 26.47
N THR A 445 8.55 6.14 27.44
CA THR A 445 9.10 5.08 28.29
C THR A 445 9.23 3.77 27.56
N ALA A 446 8.25 3.42 26.71
CA ALA A 446 8.32 2.23 25.87
C ALA A 446 9.54 2.33 24.95
N MET A 447 9.73 3.46 24.27
CA MET A 447 10.90 3.74 23.43
C MET A 447 12.23 3.64 24.18
N ALA A 448 12.27 4.07 25.45
CA ALA A 448 13.48 3.98 26.27
C ALA A 448 13.72 2.59 26.89
N SER A 449 12.68 1.75 26.98
CA SER A 449 12.70 0.51 27.79
C SER A 449 12.54 -0.77 27.00
N PHE A 450 11.95 -0.70 25.81
CA PHE A 450 11.49 -1.86 25.07
C PHE A 450 11.90 -1.78 23.62
N ASP A 451 12.05 -2.95 23.02
CA ASP A 451 12.33 -3.17 21.61
C ASP A 451 11.43 -4.32 21.13
N GLY A 452 11.27 -4.51 19.82
CA GLY A 452 10.54 -5.66 19.26
C GLY A 452 9.08 -5.75 19.75
N TYR A 453 8.55 -6.96 19.94
CA TYR A 453 7.16 -7.17 20.38
C TYR A 453 6.75 -6.29 21.58
N PRO A 454 7.50 -6.23 22.70
CA PRO A 454 7.16 -5.39 23.84
C PRO A 454 6.93 -3.92 23.51
N LEU A 455 7.78 -3.34 22.63
CA LEU A 455 7.65 -1.95 22.22
C LEU A 455 6.35 -1.72 21.43
N TYR A 456 6.14 -2.53 20.39
CA TYR A 456 4.93 -2.44 19.57
C TYR A 456 3.68 -2.71 20.40
N PHE A 457 3.72 -3.67 21.32
CA PHE A 457 2.62 -3.97 22.23
C PHE A 457 2.31 -2.80 23.16
N SER A 458 3.32 -2.14 23.73
CA SER A 458 3.14 -0.96 24.58
C SER A 458 2.56 0.22 23.80
N ILE A 459 3.09 0.51 22.60
CA ILE A 459 2.55 1.57 21.73
C ILE A 459 1.12 1.24 21.30
N TYR A 460 0.85 -0.01 20.92
CA TYR A 460 -0.48 -0.52 20.58
C TYR A 460 -1.50 -0.29 21.70
N GLU A 461 -1.19 -0.73 22.92
CA GLU A 461 -2.09 -0.58 24.07
C GLU A 461 -2.30 0.90 24.41
N SER A 462 -1.24 1.71 24.35
CA SER A 462 -1.33 3.14 24.65
C SER A 462 -2.14 3.90 23.58
N LEU A 463 -1.94 3.60 22.29
CA LEU A 463 -2.75 4.13 21.19
C LEU A 463 -4.23 3.76 21.38
N ARG A 464 -4.53 2.50 21.68
CA ARG A 464 -5.92 2.07 21.91
C ARG A 464 -6.54 2.82 23.07
N LYS A 465 -5.87 2.86 24.22
CA LYS A 465 -6.34 3.55 25.43
C LYS A 465 -6.65 5.02 25.14
N GLU A 466 -5.81 5.71 24.38
CA GLU A 466 -6.01 7.12 24.06
C GLU A 466 -7.12 7.32 22.99
N LEU A 467 -7.18 6.47 21.96
CA LEU A 467 -8.24 6.52 20.95
C LEU A 467 -9.63 6.19 21.53
N HIS A 468 -9.70 5.33 22.55
CA HIS A 468 -10.94 5.03 23.28
C HIS A 468 -11.55 6.23 24.00
N LYS A 469 -10.77 7.29 24.27
CA LYS A 469 -11.31 8.52 24.85
C LYS A 469 -12.29 9.21 23.88
N SER A 470 -12.11 9.01 22.57
CA SER A 470 -12.90 9.64 21.50
C SER A 470 -12.83 11.17 21.49
N GLU A 471 -11.72 11.74 21.95
CA GLU A 471 -11.48 13.19 21.93
C GLU A 471 -10.83 13.61 20.62
N VAL A 472 -11.34 14.69 20.02
CA VAL A 472 -10.87 15.20 18.72
C VAL A 472 -9.41 15.64 18.83
N GLU A 473 -9.10 16.50 19.80
CA GLU A 473 -7.76 17.05 20.00
C GLU A 473 -6.72 15.96 20.27
N SER A 474 -7.04 15.00 21.15
CA SER A 474 -6.19 13.85 21.44
C SER A 474 -5.99 12.99 20.19
N THR A 475 -7.06 12.69 19.43
CA THR A 475 -6.97 11.89 18.20
C THR A 475 -6.11 12.57 17.13
N GLU A 476 -6.25 13.89 16.93
CA GLU A 476 -5.44 14.64 15.97
C GLU A 476 -3.95 14.66 16.34
N ARG A 477 -3.63 14.85 17.64
CA ARG A 477 -2.25 14.79 18.15
C ARG A 477 -1.59 13.42 17.91
N LEU A 478 -2.38 12.35 17.92
CA LEU A 478 -1.90 10.99 17.68
C LEU A 478 -1.68 10.64 16.22
N LYS A 479 -2.13 11.46 15.26
CA LYS A 479 -2.15 11.10 13.83
C LYS A 479 -0.80 10.57 13.32
N ASN A 480 0.29 11.27 13.61
CA ASN A 480 1.62 10.87 13.15
C ASN A 480 2.06 9.54 13.78
N TYR A 481 1.76 9.32 15.06
CA TYR A 481 2.09 8.09 15.79
C TYR A 481 1.24 6.90 15.32
N TYR A 482 -0.04 7.14 15.04
CA TYR A 482 -0.93 6.17 14.42
C TYR A 482 -0.43 5.77 13.04
N GLU A 483 -0.14 6.74 12.16
CA GLU A 483 0.36 6.47 10.81
C GLU A 483 1.69 5.71 10.86
N ASP A 484 2.60 6.10 11.74
CA ASP A 484 3.87 5.41 11.96
C ASP A 484 3.65 3.96 12.45
N PHE A 485 2.81 3.75 13.46
CA PHE A 485 2.50 2.42 13.98
C PHE A 485 1.91 1.51 12.90
N ILE A 486 0.93 2.01 12.12
CA ILE A 486 0.28 1.26 11.04
C ILE A 486 1.24 0.92 9.90
N ASN A 487 2.21 1.79 9.61
CA ASN A 487 3.17 1.59 8.53
C ASN A 487 4.31 0.63 8.90
N ASN A 488 4.66 0.53 10.19
CA ASN A 488 5.81 -0.25 10.66
C ASN A 488 5.44 -1.59 11.31
N CYS A 489 4.27 -1.70 11.95
CA CYS A 489 3.85 -2.93 12.61
C CYS A 489 3.32 -3.95 11.60
N GLY A 490 4.00 -5.09 11.47
CA GLY A 490 3.58 -6.19 10.58
C GLY A 490 2.45 -7.04 11.17
N ASP A 491 2.14 -6.87 12.45
CA ASP A 491 1.08 -7.60 13.13
C ASP A 491 -0.31 -7.05 12.76
N THR A 492 -1.03 -7.81 11.95
CA THR A 492 -2.37 -7.45 11.50
C THR A 492 -3.39 -7.42 12.62
N THR A 493 -3.20 -8.18 13.69
CA THR A 493 -4.10 -8.18 14.85
C THR A 493 -4.06 -6.83 15.53
N PHE A 494 -2.85 -6.31 15.78
CA PHE A 494 -2.68 -4.99 16.40
C PHE A 494 -3.12 -3.87 15.47
N THR A 495 -2.64 -3.87 14.23
CA THR A 495 -2.94 -2.78 13.29
C THR A 495 -4.40 -2.72 12.90
N ASN A 496 -5.09 -3.85 12.69
CA ASN A 496 -6.53 -3.84 12.40
C ASN A 496 -7.33 -3.32 13.58
N ARG A 497 -6.98 -3.73 14.81
CA ARG A 497 -7.68 -3.23 15.99
C ARG A 497 -7.47 -1.73 16.17
N VAL A 498 -6.25 -1.23 16.01
CA VAL A 498 -5.97 0.21 16.09
C VAL A 498 -6.67 1.00 14.97
N LYS A 499 -6.74 0.46 13.74
CA LYS A 499 -7.51 1.06 12.64
C LYS A 499 -9.01 1.15 12.95
N GLU A 500 -9.56 0.11 13.58
CA GLU A 500 -10.95 0.09 14.04
C GLU A 500 -11.18 1.20 15.06
N GLU A 501 -10.39 1.24 16.14
CA GLU A 501 -10.53 2.28 17.18
C GLU A 501 -10.31 3.69 16.61
N TRP A 502 -9.35 3.87 15.69
CA TRP A 502 -9.11 5.13 14.97
C TRP A 502 -10.33 5.57 14.14
N THR A 503 -10.95 4.62 13.44
CA THR A 503 -12.16 4.90 12.66
C THR A 503 -13.32 5.30 13.56
N GLN A 504 -13.49 4.61 14.70
CA GLN A 504 -14.53 4.92 15.68
C GLN A 504 -14.33 6.29 16.34
N ALA A 505 -13.09 6.62 16.74
CA ALA A 505 -12.76 7.92 17.32
C ALA A 505 -13.10 9.07 16.36
N ARG A 506 -12.83 8.89 15.05
CA ARG A 506 -13.11 9.89 14.01
C ARG A 506 -14.60 10.14 13.75
N LEU A 507 -15.50 9.22 14.11
CA LEU A 507 -16.94 9.47 14.01
C LEU A 507 -17.38 10.65 14.89
N TRP A 508 -16.63 10.91 15.97
CA TRP A 508 -16.87 12.00 16.92
C TRP A 508 -16.25 13.34 16.50
N PHE A 509 -15.73 13.45 15.28
CA PHE A 509 -15.18 14.72 14.79
C PHE A 509 -16.28 15.75 14.51
N PRO A 510 -16.03 17.06 14.73
CA PRO A 510 -17.04 18.09 14.57
C PRO A 510 -17.62 18.11 13.15
N GLY A 511 -18.94 18.28 13.04
CA GLY A 511 -19.68 18.29 11.78
C GLY A 511 -20.18 16.93 11.30
N ASN A 512 -19.63 15.81 11.81
CA ASN A 512 -20.15 14.48 11.49
C ASN A 512 -21.55 14.27 12.09
N PRO A 513 -22.41 13.44 11.47
CA PRO A 513 -23.65 13.00 12.09
C PRO A 513 -23.38 12.29 13.42
N SER A 514 -24.26 12.45 14.40
CA SER A 514 -24.13 11.76 15.69
C SER A 514 -23.95 10.25 15.48
N PRO A 515 -22.85 9.66 15.98
CA PRO A 515 -22.64 8.21 15.92
C PRO A 515 -23.59 7.45 16.84
N VAL A 516 -24.26 8.15 17.75
CA VAL A 516 -25.27 7.61 18.65
C VAL A 516 -26.64 8.11 18.22
N LYS A 517 -27.47 7.20 17.73
CA LYS A 517 -28.86 7.50 17.35
C LYS A 517 -29.86 7.03 18.39
N LYS A 518 -29.56 5.92 19.06
CA LYS A 518 -30.42 5.27 20.03
C LYS A 518 -29.61 4.84 21.25
N LEU A 519 -30.21 4.94 22.43
CA LEU A 519 -29.65 4.40 23.68
C LEU A 519 -30.50 3.20 24.11
N LEU A 520 -29.85 2.09 24.47
CA LEU A 520 -30.53 0.92 25.02
C LEU A 520 -30.72 1.09 26.53
N LEU A 521 -31.95 1.02 27.00
CA LEU A 521 -32.28 1.28 28.40
C LEU A 521 -32.29 -0.02 29.21
N GLN A 522 -32.24 0.10 30.54
CA GLN A 522 -32.24 -1.03 31.46
C GLN A 522 -33.50 -1.91 31.35
N ASP A 523 -34.64 -1.33 31.00
CA ASP A 523 -35.90 -2.04 30.79
C ASP A 523 -35.98 -2.75 29.42
N GLY A 524 -34.91 -2.70 28.61
CA GLY A 524 -34.84 -3.26 27.27
C GLY A 524 -35.46 -2.40 26.18
N SER A 525 -36.06 -1.26 26.52
CA SER A 525 -36.55 -0.29 25.55
C SER A 525 -35.41 0.53 24.94
N THR A 526 -35.69 1.29 23.88
CA THR A 526 -34.68 2.17 23.25
C THR A 526 -35.14 3.62 23.23
N LEU A 527 -34.27 4.52 23.66
CA LEU A 527 -34.47 5.96 23.54
C LEU A 527 -33.90 6.43 22.20
N ASP A 528 -34.78 6.80 21.27
CA ASP A 528 -34.36 7.46 20.03
C ASP A 528 -34.01 8.92 20.32
N LEU A 529 -32.74 9.28 20.10
CA LEU A 529 -32.28 10.65 20.33
C LEU A 529 -32.85 11.62 19.29
N ALA A 530 -33.24 11.16 18.10
CA ALA A 530 -33.80 12.04 17.05
C ALA A 530 -35.08 12.78 17.49
N LYS A 531 -35.75 12.32 18.56
CA LYS A 531 -36.92 13.02 19.13
C LYS A 531 -36.60 14.42 19.68
N PHE A 532 -35.32 14.71 19.96
CA PHE A 532 -34.88 16.02 20.44
C PHE A 532 -34.41 16.96 19.31
N LYS A 533 -34.71 16.64 18.04
CA LYS A 533 -34.37 17.49 16.89
C LYS A 533 -34.99 18.88 17.04
N GLY A 534 -34.25 19.91 16.62
CA GLY A 534 -34.68 21.31 16.69
C GLY A 534 -34.15 22.08 17.90
N LYS A 535 -33.42 21.44 18.83
CA LYS A 535 -32.64 22.11 19.88
C LYS A 535 -31.25 21.49 19.99
N PRO A 536 -30.21 22.24 20.42
CA PRO A 536 -28.93 21.65 20.79
C PRO A 536 -29.13 20.56 21.85
N LEU A 537 -28.42 19.43 21.69
CA LEU A 537 -28.49 18.31 22.62
C LEU A 537 -27.15 18.15 23.34
N VAL A 538 -27.18 18.05 24.66
CA VAL A 538 -26.03 17.67 25.48
C VAL A 538 -26.30 16.29 26.06
N LEU A 539 -25.53 15.29 25.62
CA LEU A 539 -25.58 13.92 26.12
C LEU A 539 -24.46 13.73 27.15
N ILE A 540 -24.84 13.49 28.41
CA ILE A 540 -23.93 13.17 29.51
C ILE A 540 -24.08 11.68 29.79
N VAL A 541 -23.02 10.92 29.59
CA VAL A 541 -22.98 9.49 29.88
C VAL A 541 -22.08 9.25 31.08
N ASN A 542 -22.63 8.72 32.17
CA ASN A 542 -21.95 8.58 33.45
C ASN A 542 -21.83 7.11 33.88
N TYR A 543 -20.60 6.65 34.13
CA TYR A 543 -20.29 5.34 34.73
C TYR A 543 -20.35 5.44 36.27
N ASN A 544 -21.51 5.84 36.80
CA ASN A 544 -21.83 5.71 38.22
C ASN A 544 -21.01 6.60 39.20
N ASN A 545 -20.68 7.83 38.82
CA ASN A 545 -20.17 8.85 39.75
C ASN A 545 -21.26 9.90 40.06
N PRO A 546 -21.99 9.81 41.20
CA PRO A 546 -23.06 10.75 41.52
C PRO A 546 -22.55 12.15 41.89
N ASP A 547 -21.34 12.29 42.46
CA ASP A 547 -20.80 13.59 42.88
C ASP A 547 -20.51 14.51 41.67
N VAL A 548 -20.06 13.93 40.57
CA VAL A 548 -19.83 14.64 39.30
C VAL A 548 -21.14 15.18 38.74
N LEU A 549 -22.22 14.40 38.82
CA LEU A 549 -23.54 14.82 38.38
C LEU A 549 -24.09 16.02 39.15
N LYS A 550 -23.68 16.21 40.41
CA LYS A 550 -24.04 17.40 41.21
C LYS A 550 -23.60 18.70 40.56
N SER A 551 -22.38 18.73 40.01
CA SER A 551 -21.84 19.91 39.33
C SER A 551 -22.68 20.31 38.10
N TYR A 552 -23.26 19.34 37.39
CA TYR A 552 -24.12 19.60 36.24
C TYR A 552 -25.50 20.16 36.62
N ILE A 553 -26.01 19.90 37.84
CA ILE A 553 -27.28 20.47 38.30
C ILE A 553 -27.21 22.00 38.26
N ASP A 554 -26.12 22.59 38.76
CA ASP A 554 -25.96 24.04 38.80
C ASP A 554 -25.77 24.63 37.39
N LEU A 555 -25.06 23.91 36.51
CA LEU A 555 -24.93 24.28 35.10
C LEU A 555 -26.31 24.31 34.40
N ILE A 556 -27.11 23.26 34.59
CA ILE A 556 -28.42 23.11 33.94
C ILE A 556 -29.41 24.14 34.48
N LYS A 557 -29.42 24.41 35.80
CA LYS A 557 -30.28 25.44 36.42
C LYS A 557 -29.97 26.85 35.91
N LYS A 558 -28.71 27.15 35.60
CA LYS A 558 -28.28 28.44 35.04
C LYS A 558 -28.61 28.61 33.56
N GLN A 559 -28.98 27.54 32.85
CA GLN A 559 -29.35 27.57 31.44
C GLN A 559 -30.83 27.87 31.24
N ASN A 560 -31.18 28.66 30.22
CA ASN A 560 -32.58 28.95 29.91
C ASN A 560 -33.23 27.74 29.20
N ARG A 561 -34.50 27.41 29.52
CA ARG A 561 -35.22 26.20 29.03
C ARG A 561 -35.32 26.09 27.50
N SER A 562 -35.08 27.18 26.78
CA SER A 562 -35.10 27.27 25.32
C SER A 562 -33.75 27.01 24.64
N GLN A 563 -32.64 26.95 25.40
CA GLN A 563 -31.27 26.99 24.85
C GLN A 563 -30.69 25.62 24.50
N ALA A 564 -30.91 24.59 25.32
CA ALA A 564 -30.42 23.22 25.06
C ALA A 564 -31.26 22.18 25.82
N HIS A 565 -31.28 20.95 25.30
CA HIS A 565 -31.84 19.78 25.98
C HIS A 565 -30.71 18.90 26.51
N PHE A 566 -30.84 18.40 27.73
CA PHE A 566 -29.83 17.55 28.36
C PHE A 566 -30.36 16.11 28.47
N VAL A 567 -29.59 15.14 28.00
CA VAL A 567 -29.85 13.71 28.22
C VAL A 567 -28.78 13.18 29.16
N ILE A 568 -29.19 12.71 30.33
CA ILE A 568 -28.28 12.12 31.32
C ILE A 568 -28.51 10.62 31.30
N ALA A 569 -27.52 9.89 30.81
CA ALA A 569 -27.54 8.45 30.66
C ALA A 569 -26.61 7.82 31.69
N GLN A 570 -27.17 7.23 32.74
CA GLN A 570 -26.39 6.62 33.83
C GLN A 570 -26.27 5.11 33.61
N SER A 571 -25.08 4.57 33.81
CA SER A 571 -24.86 3.12 33.90
C SER A 571 -24.89 2.68 35.37
N LEU A 572 -25.85 1.83 35.73
CA LEU A 572 -25.99 1.25 37.08
C LEU A 572 -25.16 -0.03 37.20
N ALA A 573 -23.84 0.10 37.12
CA ALA A 573 -22.96 -1.06 37.22
C ALA A 573 -22.81 -1.56 38.68
N SER A 574 -22.96 -0.71 39.71
CA SER A 574 -22.75 -1.16 41.11
C SER A 574 -23.13 -0.22 42.29
N ALA A 575 -23.86 0.89 42.17
CA ALA A 575 -24.09 1.80 43.32
C ALA A 575 -25.50 1.75 43.94
N GLU A 576 -25.56 2.13 45.22
CA GLU A 576 -26.76 2.53 45.95
C GLU A 576 -27.40 3.77 45.29
N LYS A 577 -28.74 3.87 45.37
CA LYS A 577 -29.52 4.99 44.80
C LYS A 577 -29.05 6.31 45.42
N SER A 578 -28.60 7.24 44.57
CA SER A 578 -28.24 8.59 45.01
C SER A 578 -29.48 9.50 45.05
N THR A 579 -29.53 10.44 46.00
CA THR A 579 -30.58 11.48 46.04
C THR A 579 -30.46 12.49 44.89
N ILE A 580 -29.31 12.51 44.20
CA ILE A 580 -29.02 13.38 43.06
C ILE A 580 -29.87 13.00 41.84
N ASP A 581 -30.19 11.71 41.69
CA ASP A 581 -30.95 11.19 40.54
C ASP A 581 -32.36 11.79 40.49
N GLN A 582 -33.00 11.95 41.66
CA GLN A 582 -34.31 12.59 41.78
C GLN A 582 -34.24 14.08 41.39
N GLN A 583 -33.23 14.79 41.89
CA GLN A 583 -33.05 16.21 41.58
C GLN A 583 -32.84 16.47 40.08
N LEU A 584 -32.16 15.56 39.37
CA LEU A 584 -31.97 15.63 37.92
C LEU A 584 -33.26 15.35 37.14
N ARG A 585 -34.09 14.40 37.62
CA ARG A 585 -35.38 14.08 37.01
C ARG A 585 -36.38 15.23 37.14
N ASP A 586 -36.29 16.02 38.21
CA ASP A 586 -37.18 17.16 38.46
C ASP A 586 -36.81 18.40 37.61
N LEU A 587 -35.68 18.38 36.89
CA LEU A 587 -35.27 19.49 36.03
C LEU A 587 -36.04 19.48 34.68
N PRO A 588 -36.58 20.62 34.25
CA PRO A 588 -37.54 20.72 33.15
C PRO A 588 -36.98 20.47 31.74
N ASN A 589 -35.67 20.57 31.55
CA ASN A 589 -34.96 20.38 30.26
C ASN A 589 -34.00 19.19 30.29
N VAL A 590 -34.24 18.24 31.20
CA VAL A 590 -33.42 17.04 31.38
C VAL A 590 -34.24 15.80 31.05
N THR A 591 -33.64 14.85 30.35
CA THR A 591 -34.13 13.48 30.23
C THR A 591 -33.13 12.57 30.89
N TYR A 592 -33.49 12.07 32.06
CA TYR A 592 -32.70 11.09 32.80
C TYR A 592 -33.08 9.68 32.39
N VAL A 593 -32.08 8.86 32.01
CA VAL A 593 -32.28 7.45 31.65
C VAL A 593 -31.21 6.56 32.26
N GLU A 594 -31.61 5.32 32.55
CA GLU A 594 -30.73 4.27 33.03
C GLU A 594 -30.40 3.34 31.86
N LEU A 595 -29.11 3.19 31.58
CA LEU A 595 -28.61 2.35 30.50
C LEU A 595 -28.63 0.87 30.89
N ALA A 596 -28.76 0.01 29.88
CA ALA A 596 -28.55 -1.42 30.07
C ALA A 596 -27.20 -1.71 30.74
N LYS A 597 -27.18 -2.68 31.67
CA LYS A 597 -25.99 -3.08 32.44
C LYS A 597 -24.78 -3.39 31.55
N ASP A 598 -25.04 -3.96 30.39
CA ASP A 598 -24.02 -4.24 29.40
C ASP A 598 -23.81 -3.05 28.46
N LEU A 599 -22.82 -2.23 28.78
CA LEU A 599 -22.44 -1.07 27.99
C LEU A 599 -21.80 -1.43 26.64
N SER A 600 -21.34 -2.67 26.45
CA SER A 600 -20.84 -3.11 25.13
C SER A 600 -21.95 -3.12 24.06
N LYS A 601 -23.22 -3.15 24.48
CA LYS A 601 -24.40 -3.03 23.62
C LYS A 601 -24.75 -1.59 23.26
N GLN A 602 -24.10 -0.59 23.87
CA GLN A 602 -24.26 0.81 23.47
C GLN A 602 -23.33 1.11 22.29
N ASN A 603 -23.86 1.06 21.07
CA ASN A 603 -23.07 1.35 19.88
C ASN A 603 -22.37 2.71 19.99
N ASN A 604 -21.05 2.70 19.81
CA ASN A 604 -20.15 3.86 19.75
C ASN A 604 -19.99 4.64 21.07
N ILE A 605 -20.58 4.19 22.18
CA ILE A 605 -20.37 4.77 23.52
C ILE A 605 -19.52 3.80 24.34
N ASN A 606 -18.20 3.95 24.24
CA ASN A 606 -17.27 3.23 25.09
C ASN A 606 -17.09 4.03 26.40
N LEU A 607 -17.49 3.45 27.53
CA LEU A 607 -17.17 3.96 28.87
C LEU A 607 -16.20 3.01 29.55
N TYR A 608 -15.20 3.56 30.24
CA TYR A 608 -14.36 2.81 31.16
C TYR A 608 -14.60 3.29 32.60
N TYR A 609 -14.38 2.38 33.54
CA TYR A 609 -14.41 2.55 35.00
C TYR A 609 -14.52 4.01 35.52
N GLN A 610 -15.66 4.36 36.10
CA GLN A 610 -15.96 5.66 36.74
C GLN A 610 -15.86 6.92 35.86
N GLN A 611 -15.78 6.79 34.53
CA GLN A 611 -15.72 7.94 33.62
C GLN A 611 -17.09 8.60 33.40
N THR A 612 -17.05 9.93 33.22
CA THR A 612 -18.15 10.72 32.65
C THR A 612 -17.74 11.27 31.28
N LYS A 613 -18.55 11.02 30.25
CA LYS A 613 -18.37 11.59 28.90
C LYS A 613 -19.49 12.57 28.59
N VAL A 614 -19.14 13.71 28.02
CA VAL A 614 -20.09 14.72 27.56
C VAL A 614 -19.97 14.89 26.06
N PHE A 615 -21.10 14.79 25.37
CA PHE A 615 -21.20 15.02 23.94
C PHE A 615 -22.16 16.18 23.68
N THR A 616 -21.76 17.11 22.84
CA THR A 616 -22.61 18.25 22.44
C THR A 616 -22.93 18.14 20.95
N PHE A 617 -24.20 18.28 20.62
CA PHE A 617 -24.71 18.19 19.25
C PHE A 617 -25.47 19.45 18.84
N THR A 618 -25.42 19.76 17.54
CA THR A 618 -26.26 20.80 16.93
C THR A 618 -27.74 20.40 16.92
N PRO A 619 -28.68 21.33 16.66
CA PRO A 619 -30.10 21.01 16.47
C PRO A 619 -30.41 19.93 15.41
N ASP A 620 -29.49 19.73 14.46
CA ASP A 620 -29.57 18.73 13.39
C ASP A 620 -28.83 17.43 13.73
N PHE A 621 -28.40 17.24 14.99
CA PHE A 621 -27.64 16.08 15.46
C PHE A 621 -26.26 15.90 14.81
N LYS A 622 -25.57 17.00 14.51
CA LYS A 622 -24.14 16.93 14.16
C LYS A 622 -23.28 17.12 15.40
N VAL A 623 -22.16 16.40 15.48
CA VAL A 623 -21.21 16.51 16.58
C VAL A 623 -20.60 17.91 16.57
N ILE A 624 -20.53 18.55 17.74
CA ILE A 624 -19.80 19.81 17.94
C ILE A 624 -18.52 19.52 18.70
N SER A 625 -18.65 18.79 19.81
CA SER A 625 -17.53 18.33 20.61
C SER A 625 -17.86 17.02 21.32
N SER A 626 -16.81 16.25 21.56
CA SER A 626 -16.75 15.20 22.55
C SER A 626 -15.72 15.62 23.60
N TYR A 627 -16.14 15.67 24.85
CA TYR A 627 -15.27 16.00 25.98
C TYR A 627 -15.28 14.83 26.97
N LEU A 628 -14.10 14.33 27.32
CA LEU A 628 -13.93 13.38 28.40
C LEU A 628 -13.60 14.16 29.67
N ILE A 629 -14.24 13.82 30.79
CA ILE A 629 -13.69 14.17 32.10
C ILE A 629 -12.82 12.99 32.51
N ASP A 630 -11.50 13.14 32.36
CA ASP A 630 -10.51 12.16 32.84
C ASP A 630 -10.51 12.23 34.38
N GLU A 631 -11.26 11.32 35.02
CA GLU A 631 -11.30 11.14 36.47
C GLU A 631 -10.32 10.05 36.91
N TYR A 632 -9.06 10.12 36.49
CA TYR A 632 -8.03 9.54 37.32
C TYR A 632 -7.70 10.56 38.41
N PRO A 633 -8.09 10.32 39.68
CA PRO A 633 -7.54 11.11 40.76
C PRO A 633 -6.04 10.82 40.77
N ASN A 634 -5.23 11.80 40.44
CA ASN A 634 -3.98 11.91 41.17
C ASN A 634 -4.37 11.90 42.64
N ILE A 635 -3.93 10.88 43.35
CA ILE A 635 -4.29 10.57 44.75
C ILE A 635 -3.92 11.73 45.72
N GLU A 636 -3.27 12.78 45.24
CA GLU A 636 -3.07 14.03 45.98
C GLU A 636 -4.22 15.05 45.96
N LYS A 637 -5.41 14.73 45.45
CA LYS A 637 -6.59 15.59 45.66
C LYS A 637 -7.83 14.82 46.10
N VAL A 638 -7.81 14.39 47.36
CA VAL A 638 -9.02 14.08 48.14
C VAL A 638 -9.83 15.35 48.49
N ILE A 639 -9.44 16.56 48.03
CA ILE A 639 -10.13 17.82 48.39
C ILE A 639 -10.32 18.80 47.22
N LYS A 640 -10.41 18.36 45.96
CA LYS A 640 -10.98 19.25 44.93
C LYS A 640 -12.08 18.54 44.18
N GLU A 641 -13.28 19.12 44.27
CA GLU A 641 -14.43 18.77 43.44
C GLU A 641 -13.98 18.57 41.99
N PRO A 642 -14.57 17.61 41.26
CA PRO A 642 -14.28 17.43 39.84
C PRO A 642 -14.48 18.78 39.12
N ILE A 643 -13.42 19.30 38.50
CA ILE A 643 -13.44 20.59 37.81
C ILE A 643 -14.17 20.37 36.49
N VAL A 644 -15.49 20.46 36.52
CA VAL A 644 -16.28 20.62 35.30
C VAL A 644 -16.01 22.03 34.79
N ASP A 645 -15.45 22.15 33.59
CA ASP A 645 -15.28 23.43 32.93
C ASP A 645 -16.64 23.93 32.43
N HIS A 646 -17.36 24.60 33.34
CA HIS A 646 -18.67 25.16 33.08
C HIS A 646 -18.61 26.22 31.97
N GLN A 647 -17.48 26.93 31.81
CA GLN A 647 -17.33 27.95 30.77
C GLN A 647 -17.19 27.30 29.40
N ALA A 648 -16.38 26.25 29.27
CA ALA A 648 -16.24 25.51 28.01
C ALA A 648 -17.58 24.92 27.54
N ILE A 649 -18.36 24.31 28.44
CA ILE A 649 -19.67 23.74 28.08
C ILE A 649 -20.67 24.85 27.71
N GLN A 650 -20.65 25.99 28.41
CA GLN A 650 -21.50 27.14 28.05
C GLN A 650 -21.12 27.73 26.68
N GLU A 651 -19.83 27.83 26.37
CA GLU A 651 -19.34 28.30 25.08
C GLU A 651 -19.70 27.32 23.96
N LEU A 652 -19.59 26.01 24.19
CA LEU A 652 -20.02 24.99 23.25
C LEU A 652 -21.53 25.04 22.98
N ILE A 653 -22.35 25.23 24.01
CA ILE A 653 -23.80 25.40 23.86
C ILE A 653 -24.11 26.70 23.11
N LYS A 654 -23.41 27.79 23.40
CA LYS A 654 -23.53 29.05 22.67
C LYS A 654 -23.17 28.86 21.18
N ASN A 655 -22.04 28.23 20.90
CA ASN A 655 -21.60 27.88 19.55
C ASN A 655 -22.62 26.96 18.83
N ALA A 656 -23.24 26.02 19.56
CA ALA A 656 -24.31 25.16 19.04
C ALA A 656 -25.55 25.96 18.62
N ILE A 657 -25.96 26.94 19.44
CA ILE A 657 -27.09 27.83 19.17
C ILE A 657 -26.76 28.75 17.99
N ASP A 658 -25.57 29.35 17.99
CA ASP A 658 -25.09 30.24 16.93
C ASP A 658 -24.91 29.49 15.59
N SER A 659 -24.60 28.19 15.63
CA SER A 659 -24.55 27.32 14.44
C SER A 659 -25.94 26.94 13.88
N GLY A 660 -26.99 27.05 14.70
CA GLY A 660 -28.35 26.58 14.38
C GLY A 660 -29.28 27.63 13.77
N VAL A 661 -28.97 28.92 13.88
CA VAL A 661 -29.81 29.99 13.31
C VAL A 661 -28.93 30.97 12.56
N MET A 662 -28.83 30.81 11.23
CA MET A 662 -28.34 31.91 10.40
C MET A 662 -29.23 33.13 10.68
N THR A 663 -28.63 34.20 11.21
CA THR A 663 -29.31 35.48 11.41
C THR A 663 -29.88 35.97 10.08
N LYS A 664 -30.93 36.82 10.08
CA LYS A 664 -31.47 37.39 8.83
C LYS A 664 -30.38 38.02 7.96
N GLU A 665 -29.38 38.62 8.60
CA GLU A 665 -28.19 39.17 7.94
C GLU A 665 -27.25 38.10 7.37
N GLN A 666 -27.00 37.00 8.08
CA GLN A 666 -26.23 35.88 7.54
C GLN A 666 -26.96 35.17 6.41
N LYS A 667 -28.30 35.02 6.47
CA LYS A 667 -29.11 34.48 5.35
C LYS A 667 -29.03 35.40 4.14
N ALA A 668 -29.12 36.71 4.34
CA ALA A 668 -28.94 37.69 3.28
C ALA A 668 -27.50 37.69 2.72
N SER A 669 -26.48 37.53 3.58
CA SER A 669 -25.07 37.43 3.18
C SER A 669 -24.77 36.12 2.43
N LEU A 670 -25.33 34.99 2.84
CA LEU A 670 -25.21 33.72 2.14
C LEU A 670 -25.95 33.75 0.81
N LEU A 671 -27.17 34.32 0.74
CA LEU A 671 -27.87 34.52 -0.53
C LEU A 671 -27.09 35.44 -1.47
N LYS A 672 -26.47 36.51 -0.94
CA LYS A 672 -25.55 37.36 -1.71
C LYS A 672 -24.30 36.59 -2.16
N THR A 673 -23.67 35.81 -1.28
CA THR A 673 -22.46 35.03 -1.58
C THR A 673 -22.75 33.90 -2.57
N ILE A 674 -23.89 33.21 -2.44
CA ILE A 674 -24.39 32.21 -3.40
C ILE A 674 -24.69 32.90 -4.72
N GLY A 675 -25.35 34.07 -4.70
CA GLY A 675 -25.59 34.88 -5.89
C GLY A 675 -24.29 35.26 -6.61
N TRP A 676 -23.29 35.77 -5.88
CA TRP A 676 -21.95 36.09 -6.41
C TRP A 676 -21.21 34.84 -6.89
N SER A 677 -21.37 33.70 -6.22
CA SER A 677 -20.73 32.44 -6.59
C SER A 677 -21.35 31.85 -7.86
N ILE A 678 -22.68 31.91 -8.00
CA ILE A 678 -23.41 31.50 -9.22
C ILE A 678 -23.06 32.45 -10.37
N CYS A 679 -23.03 33.76 -10.14
CA CYS A 679 -22.59 34.74 -11.13
C CYS A 679 -21.13 34.53 -11.53
N SER A 680 -20.25 34.25 -10.58
CA SER A 680 -18.83 33.95 -10.83
C SER A 680 -18.67 32.63 -11.60
N ALA A 681 -19.42 31.58 -11.24
CA ALA A 681 -19.41 30.30 -11.94
C ALA A 681 -19.96 30.44 -13.37
N LEU A 682 -21.04 31.22 -13.57
CA LEU A 682 -21.58 31.55 -14.89
C LEU A 682 -20.59 32.37 -15.71
N LEU A 683 -19.95 33.38 -15.11
CA LEU A 683 -18.92 34.18 -15.76
C LEU A 683 -17.73 33.31 -16.15
N THR A 684 -17.27 32.43 -15.26
CA THR A 684 -16.17 31.50 -15.51
C THR A 684 -16.56 30.50 -16.60
N ALA A 685 -17.79 30.00 -16.61
CA ALA A 685 -18.31 29.13 -17.67
C ALA A 685 -18.37 29.86 -19.02
N VAL A 686 -18.80 31.13 -19.04
CA VAL A 686 -18.78 31.98 -20.25
C VAL A 686 -17.35 32.24 -20.72
N VAL A 687 -16.41 32.50 -19.81
CA VAL A 687 -14.99 32.67 -20.13
C VAL A 687 -14.40 31.38 -20.68
N ILE A 688 -14.59 30.24 -20.01
CA ILE A 688 -14.16 28.92 -20.49
C ILE A 688 -14.76 28.62 -21.87
N PHE A 689 -16.06 28.89 -22.05
CA PHE A 689 -16.74 28.68 -23.33
C PHE A 689 -16.17 29.59 -24.42
N SER A 690 -15.89 30.86 -24.11
CA SER A 690 -15.26 31.80 -25.04
C SER A 690 -13.83 31.39 -25.42
N VAL A 691 -13.04 30.92 -24.45
CA VAL A 691 -11.68 30.42 -24.65
C VAL A 691 -11.70 29.13 -25.46
N TYR A 692 -12.65 28.23 -25.18
CA TYR A 692 -12.87 27.00 -25.94
C TYR A 692 -13.24 27.30 -27.40
N ARG A 693 -14.17 28.24 -27.62
CA ARG A 693 -14.55 28.73 -28.96
C ARG A 693 -13.36 29.37 -29.68
N ALA A 694 -12.58 30.21 -29.00
CA ALA A 694 -11.38 30.83 -29.57
C ALA A 694 -10.29 29.80 -29.91
N ARG A 695 -10.09 28.79 -29.06
CA ARG A 695 -9.19 27.65 -29.31
C ARG A 695 -9.61 26.86 -30.55
N ILE A 696 -10.91 26.55 -30.69
CA ILE A 696 -11.43 25.85 -31.88
C ILE A 696 -11.25 26.69 -33.13
N ALA A 697 -11.56 28.00 -33.08
CA ALA A 697 -11.35 28.90 -34.21
C ALA A 697 -9.87 29.00 -34.60
N GLY A 698 -8.96 29.07 -33.62
CA GLY A 698 -7.52 29.05 -33.82
C GLY A 698 -7.01 27.74 -34.43
N LEU A 699 -7.51 26.59 -33.97
CA LEU A 699 -7.18 25.28 -34.54
C LEU A 699 -7.65 25.16 -36.00
N LYS A 700 -8.88 25.59 -36.30
CA LYS A 700 -9.38 25.63 -37.69
C LYS A 700 -8.52 26.51 -38.58
N LYS A 701 -8.11 27.69 -38.11
CA LYS A 701 -7.22 28.60 -38.85
C LYS A 701 -5.84 27.97 -39.10
N LYS A 702 -5.26 27.28 -38.11
CA LYS A 702 -3.99 26.55 -38.25
C LYS A 702 -4.09 25.41 -39.27
N THR A 703 -5.15 24.61 -39.23
CA THR A 703 -5.37 23.52 -40.19
C THR A 703 -5.53 24.06 -41.61
N LEU A 704 -6.28 25.16 -41.78
CA LEU A 704 -6.51 25.79 -43.08
C LEU A 704 -5.20 26.37 -43.66
N LEU A 705 -4.39 27.02 -42.82
CA LEU A 705 -3.04 27.49 -43.19
C LEU A 705 -2.13 26.31 -43.59
N LYS A 706 -2.12 25.23 -42.80
CA LYS A 706 -1.30 24.04 -43.10
C LYS A 706 -1.68 23.39 -44.43
N ASN A 707 -2.97 23.29 -44.73
CA ASN A 707 -3.44 22.77 -46.02
C ASN A 707 -3.04 23.72 -47.16
N LYS A 708 -3.16 25.03 -46.96
CA LYS A 708 -2.76 26.02 -47.96
C LYS A 708 -1.26 26.02 -48.24
N ILE A 709 -0.42 25.79 -47.22
CA ILE A 709 1.03 25.61 -47.39
C ILE A 709 1.32 24.34 -48.20
N LYS A 710 0.69 23.20 -47.88
CA LYS A 710 0.85 21.97 -48.67
C LYS A 710 0.43 22.14 -50.13
N ASP A 711 -0.68 22.84 -50.39
CA ASP A 711 -1.12 23.12 -51.75
C ASP A 711 -0.14 24.01 -52.50
N LEU A 712 0.53 24.94 -51.80
CA LEU A 712 1.58 25.79 -52.36
C LEU A 712 2.86 24.98 -52.64
N GLU A 713 3.27 24.10 -51.74
CA GLU A 713 4.42 23.18 -51.94
C GLU A 713 4.20 22.28 -53.16
N ILE A 714 3.02 21.67 -53.28
CA ILE A 714 2.66 20.82 -54.43
C ILE A 714 2.63 21.64 -55.72
N LYS A 715 2.12 22.88 -55.69
CA LYS A 715 2.13 23.78 -56.85
C LYS A 715 3.55 24.20 -57.24
N ALA A 716 4.42 24.47 -56.27
CA ALA A 716 5.82 24.82 -56.50
C ALA A 716 6.57 23.67 -57.18
N ILE A 717 6.45 22.44 -56.66
CA ILE A 717 7.04 21.23 -57.26
C ILE A 717 6.52 21.02 -58.70
N ARG A 718 5.21 21.17 -58.93
CA ARG A 718 4.63 21.05 -60.28
C ARG A 718 5.12 22.13 -61.24
N SER A 719 5.42 23.33 -60.75
CA SER A 719 5.95 24.42 -61.58
C SER A 719 7.42 24.26 -61.97
N GLN A 720 8.18 23.42 -61.24
CA GLN A 720 9.59 23.13 -61.53
C GLN A 720 9.78 22.15 -62.70
N MET A 721 8.77 21.33 -63.02
CA MET A 721 8.76 20.51 -64.23
C MET A 721 8.08 21.29 -65.35
N ASN A 722 8.82 21.87 -66.30
CA ASN A 722 8.25 22.61 -67.43
C ASN A 722 7.42 21.66 -68.32
N PRO A 723 6.07 21.63 -68.21
CA PRO A 723 5.27 20.60 -68.86
C PRO A 723 5.34 20.74 -70.39
N HIS A 724 5.52 21.96 -70.87
CA HIS A 724 5.66 22.26 -72.29
C HIS A 724 6.94 21.66 -72.88
N PHE A 725 8.08 21.74 -72.18
CA PHE A 725 9.31 21.07 -72.61
C PHE A 725 9.13 19.54 -72.67
N MET A 726 8.49 18.95 -71.66
CA MET A 726 8.22 17.51 -71.62
C MET A 726 7.37 17.04 -72.79
N PHE A 727 6.27 17.73 -73.08
CA PHE A 727 5.42 17.40 -74.24
C PHE A 727 6.18 17.56 -75.56
N ASN A 728 7.00 18.60 -75.70
CA ASN A 728 7.78 18.82 -76.92
C ASN A 728 8.86 17.75 -77.14
N ALA A 729 9.55 17.33 -76.09
CA ALA A 729 10.54 16.26 -76.16
C ALA A 729 9.88 14.94 -76.55
N LEU A 730 8.75 14.58 -75.92
CA LEU A 730 8.00 13.37 -76.25
C LEU A 730 7.46 13.39 -77.69
N ASN A 731 6.94 14.52 -78.15
CA ASN A 731 6.48 14.67 -79.53
C ASN A 731 7.64 14.54 -80.54
N SER A 732 8.83 15.03 -80.19
CA SER A 732 10.02 14.92 -81.05
C SER A 732 10.50 13.47 -81.13
N ILE A 733 10.53 12.75 -80.01
CA ILE A 733 10.79 11.30 -79.98
C ILE A 733 9.76 10.56 -80.83
N GLN A 734 8.47 10.88 -80.68
CA GLN A 734 7.41 10.27 -81.47
C GLN A 734 7.58 10.55 -82.97
N SER A 735 7.96 11.76 -83.35
CA SER A 735 8.24 12.12 -84.75
C SER A 735 9.42 11.33 -85.33
N LEU A 736 10.51 11.16 -84.58
CA LEU A 736 11.67 10.36 -85.02
C LEU A 736 11.30 8.88 -85.19
N ILE A 737 10.50 8.32 -84.27
CA ILE A 737 9.97 6.94 -84.36
C ILE A 737 9.09 6.81 -85.62
N ASN A 738 8.19 7.76 -85.87
CA ASN A 738 7.30 7.74 -87.03
C ASN A 738 8.06 7.87 -88.37
N ASN A 739 9.20 8.57 -88.37
CA ASN A 739 10.07 8.71 -89.54
C ASN A 739 11.08 7.55 -89.69
N ASN A 740 10.94 6.47 -88.91
CA ASN A 740 11.84 5.30 -88.86
C ASN A 740 13.30 5.63 -88.47
N GLN A 741 13.54 6.78 -87.82
CA GLN A 741 14.84 7.22 -87.30
C GLN A 741 15.04 6.71 -85.87
N TYR A 742 14.96 5.39 -85.70
CA TYR A 742 14.92 4.76 -84.37
C TYR A 742 16.21 4.95 -83.56
N LYS A 743 17.37 5.05 -84.23
CA LYS A 743 18.66 5.27 -83.55
C LYS A 743 18.69 6.66 -82.93
N GLU A 744 18.28 7.67 -83.69
CA GLU A 744 18.18 9.07 -83.27
C GLU A 744 17.12 9.23 -82.17
N ALA A 745 15.99 8.53 -82.27
CA ALA A 745 14.95 8.53 -81.23
C ALA A 745 15.46 7.97 -79.89
N ASN A 746 16.25 6.89 -79.91
CA ASN A 746 16.83 6.31 -78.71
C ASN A 746 17.88 7.22 -78.07
N VAL A 747 18.76 7.83 -78.88
CA VAL A 747 19.74 8.82 -78.39
C VAL A 747 19.02 10.03 -77.77
N TYR A 748 17.94 10.50 -78.39
CA TYR A 748 17.11 11.58 -77.85
C TYR A 748 16.51 11.18 -76.50
N LEU A 749 15.92 9.98 -76.40
CA LEU A 749 15.28 9.50 -75.17
C LEU A 749 16.29 9.34 -74.00
N GLU A 750 17.49 8.85 -74.28
CA GLU A 750 18.56 8.71 -73.29
C GLU A 750 19.03 10.07 -72.77
N LYS A 751 19.36 11.00 -73.67
CA LYS A 751 19.77 12.36 -73.31
C LYS A 751 18.67 13.10 -72.55
N PHE A 752 17.42 12.94 -72.97
CA PHE A 752 16.26 13.53 -72.30
C PHE A 752 16.06 12.98 -70.88
N SER A 753 16.18 11.66 -70.70
CA SER A 753 16.08 11.03 -69.38
C SER A 753 17.19 11.48 -68.44
N LEU A 754 18.42 11.63 -68.96
CA LEU A 754 19.56 12.12 -68.18
C LEU A 754 19.38 13.58 -67.78
N LEU A 755 18.93 14.43 -68.70
CA LEU A 755 18.62 15.84 -68.42
C LEU A 755 17.54 15.95 -67.34
N MET A 756 16.43 15.21 -67.43
CA MET A 756 15.35 15.27 -66.43
C MET A 756 15.79 14.84 -65.05
N ARG A 757 16.62 13.80 -64.95
CA ARG A 757 17.19 13.39 -63.67
C ARG A 757 18.08 14.48 -63.07
N ARG A 758 18.91 15.13 -63.89
CA ARG A 758 19.77 16.23 -63.44
C ARG A 758 18.97 17.46 -63.02
N VAL A 759 17.96 17.87 -63.79
CA VAL A 759 17.09 19.01 -63.45
C VAL A 759 16.37 18.77 -62.12
N LEU A 760 15.81 17.58 -61.90
CA LEU A 760 15.16 17.24 -60.63
C LEU A 760 16.15 17.26 -59.46
N ASN A 761 17.31 16.61 -59.61
CA ASN A 761 18.35 16.57 -58.57
C ASN A 761 18.95 17.95 -58.26
N ASN A 762 19.10 18.82 -59.27
CA ASN A 762 19.67 20.15 -59.12
C ASN A 762 18.63 21.15 -58.57
N SER A 763 17.34 20.96 -58.87
CA SER A 763 16.26 21.84 -58.38
C SER A 763 16.02 21.78 -56.87
N GLU A 764 16.38 20.66 -56.22
CA GLU A 764 16.30 20.48 -54.76
C GLU A 764 17.50 21.09 -54.02
N LYS A 765 18.61 21.33 -54.72
CA LYS A 765 19.84 21.89 -54.14
C LYS A 765 19.88 23.41 -54.28
N THR A 766 20.31 24.09 -53.21
CA THR A 766 20.47 25.55 -53.25
C THR A 766 21.67 25.97 -54.11
N PHE A 767 22.76 25.18 -54.09
CA PHE A 767 23.99 25.36 -54.87
C PHE A 767 24.39 24.05 -55.54
N VAL A 768 24.97 24.14 -56.74
CA VAL A 768 25.50 23.01 -57.56
C VAL A 768 26.86 23.40 -58.13
N THR A 769 27.69 22.42 -58.50
CA THR A 769 28.97 22.73 -59.16
C THR A 769 28.72 23.35 -60.53
N LEU A 770 29.60 24.26 -60.97
CA LEU A 770 29.55 24.85 -62.30
C LEU A 770 29.64 23.78 -63.39
N SER A 771 30.41 22.71 -63.15
CA SER A 771 30.47 21.54 -64.03
C SER A 771 29.10 20.87 -64.19
N ASP A 772 28.35 20.66 -63.10
CA ASP A 772 27.03 20.03 -63.16
C ASP A 772 26.00 20.86 -63.94
N GLU A 773 26.05 22.19 -63.79
CA GLU A 773 25.19 23.11 -64.53
C GLU A 773 25.58 23.15 -66.03
N LEU A 774 26.88 23.17 -66.34
CA LEU A 774 27.38 23.14 -67.73
C LEU A 774 27.07 21.84 -68.45
N ASP A 775 27.17 20.71 -67.77
CA ASP A 775 26.74 19.40 -68.29
C ASP A 775 25.25 19.43 -68.65
N ALA A 776 24.40 19.98 -67.76
CA ALA A 776 22.97 20.08 -67.99
C ALA A 776 22.63 20.98 -69.19
N ILE A 777 23.34 22.10 -69.32
CA ILE A 777 23.21 23.02 -70.47
C ILE A 777 23.64 22.35 -71.77
N THR A 778 24.75 21.60 -71.75
CA THR A 778 25.26 20.88 -72.91
C THR A 778 24.23 19.86 -73.37
N LEU A 779 23.71 19.03 -72.46
CA LEU A 779 22.66 18.07 -72.76
C LEU A 779 21.39 18.73 -73.30
N TYR A 780 21.00 19.88 -72.75
CA TYR A 780 19.86 20.65 -73.24
C TYR A 780 20.10 21.16 -74.68
N CYS A 781 21.25 21.78 -74.95
CA CYS A 781 21.59 22.30 -76.28
C CYS A 781 21.65 21.17 -77.31
N GLU A 782 22.26 20.03 -76.98
CA GLU A 782 22.32 18.85 -77.85
C GLU A 782 20.93 18.29 -78.17
N LEU A 783 20.01 18.28 -77.20
CA LEU A 783 18.63 17.85 -77.44
C LEU A 783 17.87 18.82 -78.35
N GLU A 784 18.02 20.12 -78.11
CA GLU A 784 17.39 21.14 -78.96
C GLU A 784 18.03 21.19 -80.36
N GLN A 785 19.31 20.85 -80.53
CA GLN A 785 19.96 20.71 -81.85
C GLN A 785 19.31 19.63 -82.72
N LEU A 786 18.69 18.62 -82.12
CA LEU A 786 17.93 17.60 -82.85
C LEU A 786 16.59 18.15 -83.37
N ARG A 787 16.12 19.29 -82.87
CA ARG A 787 14.83 19.92 -83.21
C ARG A 787 15.00 21.19 -84.04
N PHE A 788 16.02 21.98 -83.72
CA PHE A 788 16.37 23.23 -84.37
C PHE A 788 17.80 23.15 -84.85
N ASN A 789 18.04 23.52 -86.10
CA ASN A 789 19.39 23.52 -86.61
C ASN A 789 20.09 24.79 -86.12
N PHE A 790 21.10 24.67 -85.24
CA PHE A 790 21.95 25.76 -84.76
C PHE A 790 23.27 25.20 -84.25
N LYS A 791 24.29 26.06 -84.10
CA LYS A 791 25.57 25.70 -83.49
C LYS A 791 25.69 26.35 -82.12
N PHE A 792 26.20 25.61 -81.14
CA PHE A 792 26.56 26.18 -79.84
C PHE A 792 28.02 25.92 -79.52
N GLU A 793 28.60 26.85 -78.77
CA GLU A 793 29.97 26.76 -78.28
C GLU A 793 30.00 27.23 -76.82
N ILE A 794 30.68 26.46 -75.98
CA ILE A 794 30.88 26.78 -74.56
C ILE A 794 32.38 26.93 -74.35
N GLU A 795 32.82 28.15 -74.07
CA GLU A 795 34.20 28.49 -73.79
C GLU A 795 34.36 28.80 -72.30
N VAL A 796 35.25 28.07 -71.64
CA VAL A 796 35.57 28.29 -70.23
C VAL A 796 37.04 28.72 -70.12
N SER A 797 37.28 29.87 -69.50
CA SER A 797 38.65 30.35 -69.24
C SER A 797 39.44 29.33 -68.40
N PRO A 798 40.73 29.07 -68.69
CA PRO A 798 41.57 28.14 -67.92
C PRO A 798 41.67 28.46 -66.42
N GLN A 799 41.33 29.68 -66.02
CA GLN A 799 41.36 30.14 -64.63
C GLN A 799 40.14 29.66 -63.81
N VAL A 800 39.10 29.13 -64.46
CA VAL A 800 37.86 28.68 -63.82
C VAL A 800 37.94 27.18 -63.51
N ASN A 801 37.96 26.81 -62.23
CA ASN A 801 37.85 25.40 -61.82
C ASN A 801 36.37 25.01 -61.70
N THR A 802 35.81 24.42 -62.76
CA THR A 802 34.38 24.09 -62.86
C THR A 802 33.92 23.03 -61.87
N GLN A 803 34.82 22.16 -61.38
CA GLN A 803 34.47 21.07 -60.46
C GLN A 803 34.33 21.54 -59.01
N LEU A 804 35.06 22.60 -58.62
CA LEU A 804 35.04 23.13 -57.25
C LEU A 804 34.15 24.36 -57.09
N MET A 805 33.91 25.09 -58.17
CA MET A 805 33.12 26.32 -58.11
C MET A 805 31.63 26.00 -58.01
N GLU A 806 30.99 26.43 -56.92
CA GLU A 806 29.55 26.26 -56.72
C GLU A 806 28.77 27.52 -57.13
N ILE A 807 27.67 27.32 -57.85
CA ILE A 807 26.73 28.38 -58.27
C ILE A 807 25.30 27.96 -57.92
N PRO A 808 24.35 28.90 -57.75
CA PRO A 808 22.94 28.54 -57.58
C PRO A 808 22.46 27.72 -58.77
N GLY A 809 21.82 26.58 -58.48
CA GLY A 809 21.33 25.70 -59.54
C GLY A 809 20.28 26.38 -60.42
N MET A 810 20.28 26.04 -61.72
CA MET A 810 19.36 26.58 -62.72
C MET A 810 19.47 28.10 -62.93
N ILE A 811 20.62 28.71 -62.67
CA ILE A 811 20.82 30.15 -62.89
C ILE A 811 21.20 30.47 -64.34
N ILE A 812 21.87 29.55 -65.03
CA ILE A 812 22.34 29.74 -66.42
C ILE A 812 21.31 29.15 -67.40
N GLN A 813 20.75 27.98 -67.07
CA GLN A 813 19.84 27.25 -67.96
C GLN A 813 18.68 28.10 -68.52
N PRO A 814 17.92 28.90 -67.73
CA PRO A 814 16.81 29.69 -68.26
C PRO A 814 17.22 30.72 -69.31
N LEU A 815 18.46 31.23 -69.24
CA LEU A 815 19.00 32.17 -70.23
C LEU A 815 19.29 31.46 -71.55
N VAL A 816 19.85 30.25 -71.49
CA VAL A 816 20.09 29.39 -72.66
C VAL A 816 18.78 28.96 -73.32
N GLU A 817 17.79 28.53 -72.52
CA GLU A 817 16.45 28.17 -73.03
C GLU A 817 15.82 29.33 -73.80
N ASN A 818 15.92 30.55 -73.26
CA ASN A 818 15.39 31.75 -73.92
C ASN A 818 16.12 32.04 -75.24
N SER A 819 17.46 31.96 -75.27
CA SER A 819 18.24 32.20 -76.49
C SER A 819 17.89 31.20 -77.61
N ILE A 820 17.70 29.91 -77.29
CA ILE A 820 17.35 28.91 -78.29
C ILE A 820 15.90 29.09 -78.77
N LEU A 821 14.93 29.11 -77.85
CA LEU A 821 13.50 29.13 -78.19
C LEU A 821 13.07 30.43 -78.86
N HIS A 822 13.55 31.57 -78.37
CA HIS A 822 13.12 32.88 -78.86
C HIS A 822 14.10 33.52 -79.86
N GLY A 823 15.39 33.15 -79.79
CA GLY A 823 16.42 33.69 -80.67
C GLY A 823 16.70 32.83 -81.90
N LEU A 824 16.94 31.53 -81.70
CA LEU A 824 17.57 30.67 -82.73
C LEU A 824 16.60 29.76 -83.49
N ALA A 825 15.44 29.44 -82.92
CA ALA A 825 14.49 28.47 -83.50
C ALA A 825 14.08 28.75 -84.96
N GLN A 826 14.19 30.00 -85.44
CA GLN A 826 13.82 30.41 -86.80
C GLN A 826 15.02 30.72 -87.73
N LYS A 827 16.27 30.56 -87.26
CA LYS A 827 17.49 30.96 -87.99
C LYS A 827 18.13 29.83 -88.82
N GLY A 828 17.76 28.57 -88.58
CA GLY A 828 18.39 27.41 -89.23
C GLY A 828 19.92 27.39 -89.03
N ASP A 829 20.66 26.79 -89.97
CA ASP A 829 22.14 26.59 -89.89
C ASP A 829 22.99 27.84 -89.58
N THR A 830 22.41 29.05 -89.72
CA THR A 830 23.08 30.31 -89.40
C THR A 830 22.99 30.70 -87.92
N GLY A 831 22.16 30.00 -87.13
CA GLY A 831 21.99 30.23 -85.70
C GLY A 831 23.23 29.85 -84.89
N ARG A 832 23.69 30.76 -84.04
CA ARG A 832 24.86 30.58 -83.17
C ARG A 832 24.54 31.00 -81.74
N LEU A 833 24.87 30.12 -80.80
CA LEU A 833 24.88 30.38 -79.36
C LEU A 833 26.33 30.28 -78.85
N VAL A 834 26.82 31.31 -78.17
CA VAL A 834 28.14 31.28 -77.53
C VAL A 834 27.97 31.55 -76.06
N ILE A 835 28.47 30.64 -75.22
CA ILE A 835 28.51 30.77 -73.77
C ILE A 835 29.97 30.92 -73.37
N HIS A 836 30.36 32.12 -72.94
CA HIS A 836 31.71 32.40 -72.49
C HIS A 836 31.73 32.59 -70.97
N ILE A 837 32.55 31.83 -70.28
CA ILE A 837 32.68 31.86 -68.83
C ILE A 837 34.10 32.25 -68.46
N SER A 838 34.21 33.37 -67.76
CA SER A 838 35.48 33.95 -67.33
C SER A 838 35.40 34.31 -65.85
N CYS A 839 36.54 34.28 -65.18
CA CYS A 839 36.66 34.73 -63.80
C CYS A 839 37.57 35.94 -63.75
N ASP A 840 37.17 36.96 -63.01
CA ASP A 840 38.06 38.01 -62.50
C ASP A 840 38.18 37.83 -60.97
N GLN A 841 39.10 38.53 -60.29
CA GLN A 841 39.49 38.26 -58.90
C GLN A 841 38.34 38.19 -57.87
N ARG A 842 37.16 38.73 -58.17
CA ARG A 842 35.99 38.75 -57.27
C ARG A 842 34.67 38.30 -57.90
N TYR A 843 34.66 37.98 -59.20
CA TYR A 843 33.42 37.67 -59.91
C TYR A 843 33.60 36.58 -60.96
N LEU A 844 32.66 35.64 -60.97
CA LEU A 844 32.41 34.78 -62.12
C LEU A 844 31.48 35.52 -63.09
N LYS A 845 31.96 35.73 -64.31
CA LYS A 845 31.21 36.38 -65.38
C LYS A 845 30.84 35.36 -66.44
N ILE A 846 29.54 35.22 -66.67
CA ILE A 846 28.95 34.31 -67.65
C ILE A 846 28.27 35.17 -68.73
N VAL A 847 28.72 35.03 -69.97
CA VAL A 847 28.20 35.77 -71.11
C VAL A 847 27.54 34.77 -72.05
N ILE A 848 26.25 34.95 -72.32
CA ILE A 848 25.48 34.14 -73.27
C ILE A 848 25.10 35.06 -74.42
N LYS A 849 25.67 34.82 -75.60
CA LYS A 849 25.42 35.59 -76.81
C LYS A 849 24.72 34.71 -77.84
N ASP A 850 23.58 35.16 -78.34
CA ASP A 850 22.93 34.60 -79.53
C ASP A 850 22.93 35.60 -80.68
N ASN A 851 22.76 35.09 -81.91
CA ASN A 851 22.57 35.89 -83.13
C ASN A 851 21.12 35.85 -83.64
N GLY A 852 20.17 35.78 -82.71
CA GLY A 852 18.74 35.71 -82.98
C GLY A 852 18.12 37.02 -83.48
N THR A 853 16.80 37.15 -83.37
CA THR A 853 16.06 38.33 -83.87
C THR A 853 16.10 39.56 -82.95
N GLY A 854 16.84 39.51 -81.82
CA GLY A 854 16.89 40.57 -80.82
C GLY A 854 15.74 40.55 -79.81
N LEU A 855 15.82 41.39 -78.76
CA LEU A 855 14.78 41.51 -77.72
C LEU A 855 13.57 42.29 -78.25
N LYS A 856 12.37 41.70 -78.20
CA LYS A 856 11.12 42.45 -78.46
C LYS A 856 10.83 43.41 -77.29
N GLU A 857 10.54 44.68 -77.59
CA GLU A 857 10.43 45.80 -76.61
C GLU A 857 9.55 45.54 -75.37
N ASN A 858 8.57 44.63 -75.47
CA ASN A 858 7.65 44.31 -74.36
C ASN A 858 8.22 43.38 -73.27
N ILE A 859 9.44 42.86 -73.40
CA ILE A 859 10.07 41.97 -72.39
C ILE A 859 10.89 42.77 -71.37
N VAL A 860 11.40 43.95 -71.74
CA VAL A 860 12.31 44.76 -70.91
C VAL A 860 11.62 45.31 -69.65
N ASN A 861 10.31 45.55 -69.69
CA ASN A 861 9.54 46.13 -68.56
C ASN A 861 8.47 45.18 -67.96
N GLY A 862 8.47 43.88 -68.28
CA GLY A 862 7.39 42.96 -67.94
C GLY A 862 7.81 41.74 -67.11
N ASN A 863 7.29 41.62 -65.89
CA ASN A 863 7.37 40.47 -64.95
C ASN A 863 6.76 39.14 -65.47
N LYS A 864 6.79 38.84 -66.78
CA LYS A 864 5.96 37.78 -67.36
C LYS A 864 6.69 36.54 -67.91
N SER A 865 8.02 36.51 -68.05
CA SER A 865 8.70 35.24 -68.35
C SER A 865 9.16 34.56 -67.05
N PHE A 866 8.61 33.37 -66.79
CA PHE A 866 8.87 32.57 -65.58
C PHE A 866 10.37 32.30 -65.38
N GLY A 867 11.12 32.09 -66.47
CA GLY A 867 12.56 31.83 -66.44
C GLY A 867 13.41 32.99 -65.93
N LEU A 868 13.17 34.24 -66.36
CA LEU A 868 13.94 35.40 -65.89
C LEU A 868 13.61 35.78 -64.45
N LYS A 869 12.37 35.53 -64.01
CA LYS A 869 11.98 35.70 -62.62
C LYS A 869 12.78 34.77 -61.70
N LEU A 870 12.97 33.51 -62.11
CA LEU A 870 13.75 32.53 -61.34
C LEU A 870 15.22 32.96 -61.20
N VAL A 871 15.86 33.43 -62.29
CA VAL A 871 17.23 33.94 -62.24
C VAL A 871 17.36 35.12 -61.26
N ARG A 872 16.41 36.06 -61.27
CA ARG A 872 16.38 37.18 -60.32
C ARG A 872 16.19 36.75 -58.87
N GLU A 873 15.31 35.78 -58.61
CA GLU A 873 15.12 35.21 -57.27
C GLU A 873 16.40 34.54 -56.75
N ARG A 874 17.17 33.87 -57.62
CA ARG A 874 18.47 33.29 -57.25
C ARG A 874 19.55 34.34 -57.00
N LEU A 875 19.59 35.42 -57.80
CA LEU A 875 20.50 36.55 -57.56
C LEU A 875 20.26 37.22 -56.20
N ILE A 876 19.00 37.34 -55.76
CA ILE A 876 18.68 37.87 -54.43
C ILE A 876 19.30 37.02 -53.31
N LEU A 877 19.39 35.69 -53.49
CA LEU A 877 20.03 34.81 -52.50
C LEU A 877 21.55 35.02 -52.42
N LEU A 878 22.20 35.40 -53.52
CA LEU A 878 23.62 35.70 -53.57
C LEU A 878 23.96 37.07 -52.98
N ASN A 879 23.02 38.03 -53.04
CA ASN A 879 23.22 39.44 -52.67
C ASN A 879 23.11 39.72 -51.15
N ALA A 880 23.28 38.70 -50.30
CA ALA A 880 23.21 38.83 -48.85
C ALA A 880 24.52 39.35 -48.20
N GLY A 881 25.60 39.50 -48.98
CA GLY A 881 26.91 40.05 -48.57
C GLY A 881 27.23 41.44 -49.16
N THR A 882 28.48 41.87 -49.12
CA THR A 882 28.94 43.19 -49.64
C THR A 882 29.12 43.25 -51.16
N SER A 883 29.16 42.10 -51.84
CA SER A 883 29.28 41.99 -53.29
C SER A 883 27.93 41.64 -53.91
N VAL A 884 27.54 42.35 -54.98
CA VAL A 884 26.22 42.20 -55.64
C VAL A 884 26.40 41.50 -56.99
N GLY A 885 25.67 40.41 -57.21
CA GLY A 885 25.49 39.76 -58.49
C GLY A 885 24.34 40.38 -59.29
N GLU A 886 24.53 40.50 -60.60
CA GLU A 886 23.62 41.21 -61.50
C GLU A 886 23.42 40.44 -62.82
N LEU A 887 22.24 40.62 -63.43
CA LEU A 887 21.94 40.16 -64.78
C LEU A 887 21.64 41.37 -65.66
N HIS A 888 22.46 41.54 -66.69
CA HIS A 888 22.28 42.56 -67.73
C HIS A 888 21.92 41.90 -69.06
N LEU A 889 20.82 42.34 -69.67
CA LEU A 889 20.39 41.90 -71.00
C LEU A 889 20.57 43.06 -71.96
N SER A 890 21.24 42.84 -73.08
CA SER A 890 21.47 43.83 -74.13
C SER A 890 21.09 43.27 -75.49
N SER A 891 20.44 44.07 -76.33
CA SER A 891 20.19 43.71 -77.72
C SER A 891 21.35 44.20 -78.56
N ASN A 892 21.98 43.31 -79.31
CA ASN A 892 22.98 43.69 -80.30
C ASN A 892 22.21 44.00 -81.59
N LEU A 893 22.02 45.29 -81.89
CA LEU A 893 21.41 45.77 -83.13
C LEU A 893 22.47 46.56 -83.90
N GLY A 894 23.16 45.89 -84.81
CA GLY A 894 24.12 46.50 -85.74
C GLY A 894 23.94 45.96 -87.16
N GLU A 895 24.44 46.68 -88.17
CA GLU A 895 24.22 46.39 -89.60
C GLU A 895 24.65 44.99 -90.06
N ASN A 896 25.40 44.22 -89.27
CA ASN A 896 25.75 42.82 -89.57
C ASN A 896 25.67 41.83 -88.38
N GLU A 897 25.16 42.23 -87.21
CA GLU A 897 24.92 41.30 -86.08
C GLU A 897 23.60 41.66 -85.38
N ASN A 898 22.57 40.83 -85.59
CA ASN A 898 21.31 40.87 -84.83
C ASN A 898 21.36 39.77 -83.77
N GLY A 899 21.01 40.07 -82.52
CA GLY A 899 20.98 39.06 -81.45
C GLY A 899 20.85 39.63 -80.04
N VAL A 900 20.93 38.76 -79.03
CA VAL A 900 20.87 39.14 -77.61
C VAL A 900 22.14 38.70 -76.88
N THR A 901 22.69 39.59 -76.05
CA THR A 901 23.75 39.24 -75.09
C THR A 901 23.20 39.34 -73.67
N ALA A 902 23.20 38.23 -72.95
CA ALA A 902 22.96 38.17 -71.52
C ALA A 902 24.29 38.07 -70.77
N VAL A 903 24.57 39.01 -69.88
CA VAL A 903 25.75 39.03 -69.02
C VAL A 903 25.30 38.84 -67.58
N LEU A 904 25.68 37.71 -66.99
CA LEU A 904 25.43 37.36 -65.60
C LEU A 904 26.74 37.47 -64.82
N THR A 905 26.77 38.29 -63.78
CA THR A 905 27.88 38.40 -62.84
C THR A 905 27.50 37.80 -61.51
N ILE A 906 28.29 36.84 -61.04
CA ILE A 906 28.10 36.14 -59.77
C ILE A 906 29.30 36.45 -58.88
N PRO A 907 29.10 36.98 -57.66
CA PRO A 907 30.20 37.15 -56.72
C PRO A 907 30.75 35.79 -56.30
N ILE A 908 32.07 35.68 -56.27
CA ILE A 908 32.79 34.49 -55.76
C ILE A 908 33.53 34.87 -54.49
N ASP A 909 33.57 33.96 -53.52
CA ASP A 909 34.27 34.14 -52.24
C ASP A 909 35.78 33.92 -52.34
#